data_AF-A0A1V6B1F1-F1
#
_entry.id   AF-A0A1V6B1F1-F1
#
_cell.length_a   1.000
_cell.length_b   1.000
_cell.length_c   1.000
_cell.angle_alpha   90.00
_cell.angle_beta   90.00
_cell.angle_gamma   90.00
#
_symmetry.space_group_name_H-M   'P 1'
#
loop_
_entity.id
_entity.type
_entity.pdbx_description
1 polymer ?
#
loop_
_entity_poly.entity_id
_entity_poly.type
_entity_poly.pdbx_seq_one_letter_code
_entity_poly.pdbx_strand_id
1 'polypeptide(L)'
;MKHSHSPFIRLEPRSRAGGRPRFSERFIAVLMPRSWREGPFPAAWSTSEFVKWGYFAVALHVQVLTSLFYPEISERMSASIPGFVVEFGGSVLLGVAFAYFMLGGHHALHVLEAARTYNLERTLQATIGARLVEKKADGTVRFRTDTAAYYKELARMFLLGPSGRHPAVIKDGLNYRLNGTPALNVAAAGSRFDLAMAYVAGLSGLALFGLAVAARIDGRETGGALAFITPRILALGIIAFLGRHQDNNALYRYREKKKIEADLAARAAAGTLKADAGREAVDARAKSNYERLVGEVRNSAVYGGSDPRFKGIAVYLPEGAHNAIQAGKHTEYVDAEGNKGNTSPDLVGQEKWIILFPRETEEPARRGFFGTLRVLPSLQSQIVAEILAREGVSGGGRENEGGCSFNGYGGGDEAAIDLLMAAAAKAGIKHEYRYGENMFLGLDNAADADNMFDPETRLYAWQGRKMSGDELCDRYVELFYKWTHQLAFEDPFAAPVSEWKFWRKLTEKLGDRLLIIGDDNVVTNPSVAYEALKENVCNAGLIKLNQVGSFSQAWMYMEVFHSAGRNTVISHRSTQPDTIPDPLEVTATLAGSFRPQGRVVLAKLGGIFLANRAGLYYQMQKSAEEWRTGAAITPGVGPDVKIVSIAAYPSTLGAGKYGLMAAMRLSNGLEIISPIPGGLSRGENETILKGPEEGAPLVREAAERLGLAGRPLGSIGDVFEIERLIMTMDVERARAKGILRPFADAEWEAYEMEAGFKRMIGGDVALTLSQLLIKAVALRDGLPPWLVYRNLGLALNKKIGMSFDNYPEARRLFYEPIFAGTAGAGAFL
;
A
#
# COMPACT_ATOMS: atom_id res chain seq x y z
N MET A 1 -6.89 13.88 37.71
CA MET A 1 -7.52 14.84 36.78
C MET A 1 -6.50 15.26 35.72
N LYS A 2 -6.87 15.10 34.44
CA LYS A 2 -6.34 15.68 33.18
C LYS A 2 -4.85 15.51 32.76
N HIS A 3 -4.71 15.07 31.51
CA HIS A 3 -3.54 14.74 30.68
C HIS A 3 -2.74 15.93 30.12
N SER A 4 -1.52 15.62 29.60
CA SER A 4 -0.86 16.04 28.33
C SER A 4 0.53 16.69 28.53
N HIS A 5 1.55 16.60 27.66
CA HIS A 5 1.94 15.77 26.52
C HIS A 5 3.45 16.05 26.24
N SER A 6 4.14 15.02 25.74
CA SER A 6 5.44 14.91 25.03
C SER A 6 6.19 16.16 24.51
N PRO A 7 7.55 16.16 24.53
CA PRO A 7 8.39 17.12 23.81
C PRO A 7 8.82 16.57 22.42
N PHE A 8 8.33 17.19 21.34
CA PHE A 8 8.88 16.98 19.99
C PHE A 8 9.71 18.19 19.55
N ILE A 9 10.93 17.88 19.13
CA ILE A 9 11.96 18.78 18.59
C ILE A 9 11.46 19.45 17.30
N ARG A 10 11.52 20.79 17.26
CA ARG A 10 11.24 21.62 16.08
C ARG A 10 12.29 21.38 14.99
N LEU A 11 11.85 20.94 13.81
CA LEU A 11 12.62 21.08 12.57
C LEU A 11 12.17 22.36 11.86
N GLU A 12 13.06 23.34 11.74
CA GLU A 12 12.84 24.51 10.90
C GLU A 12 12.91 24.14 9.40
N PRO A 13 12.05 24.69 8.55
CA PRO A 13 12.19 24.54 7.11
C PRO A 13 13.33 25.44 6.62
N ARG A 14 14.46 24.83 6.23
CA ARG A 14 15.49 25.50 5.43
C ARG A 14 14.85 26.04 4.15
N SER A 15 14.76 27.36 4.06
CA SER A 15 14.43 28.08 2.84
C SER A 15 15.45 27.74 1.75
N ARG A 16 14.94 27.56 0.52
CA ARG A 16 15.78 27.43 -0.68
C ARG A 16 16.70 28.64 -0.79
N ALA A 17 18.00 28.40 -0.84
CA ALA A 17 19.00 29.38 -1.21
C ALA A 17 18.70 29.98 -2.60
N GLY A 18 18.74 31.31 -2.71
CA GLY A 18 19.13 32.00 -3.95
C GLY A 18 18.05 32.62 -4.85
N GLY A 19 16.75 32.51 -4.55
CA GLY A 19 15.72 33.17 -5.35
C GLY A 19 15.28 34.51 -4.75
N ARG A 20 15.54 35.65 -5.42
CA ARG A 20 14.85 36.91 -5.05
C ARG A 20 13.34 36.69 -5.17
N PRO A 21 12.54 37.06 -4.14
CA PRO A 21 11.09 36.86 -4.19
C PRO A 21 10.49 37.60 -5.38
N ARG A 22 9.54 36.93 -6.06
CA ARG A 22 8.89 37.49 -7.25
C ARG A 22 8.10 38.74 -6.86
N PHE A 23 7.88 39.65 -7.79
CA PHE A 23 7.08 40.87 -7.57
C PHE A 23 5.72 40.56 -6.93
N SER A 24 5.09 39.45 -7.32
CA SER A 24 3.84 38.94 -6.73
C SER A 24 3.94 38.65 -5.22
N GLU A 25 5.06 38.10 -4.75
CA GLU A 25 5.28 37.76 -3.33
C GLU A 25 5.52 39.02 -2.49
N ARG A 26 6.21 40.02 -3.06
CA ARG A 26 6.39 41.34 -2.43
C ARG A 26 5.08 42.13 -2.36
N PHE A 27 4.28 42.08 -3.41
CA PHE A 27 2.97 42.74 -3.47
C PHE A 27 2.00 42.16 -2.43
N ILE A 28 1.98 40.83 -2.28
CA ILE A 28 1.20 40.13 -1.24
C ILE A 28 1.68 40.49 0.17
N ALA A 29 3.00 40.64 0.38
CA ALA A 29 3.57 40.96 1.68
C ALA A 29 3.27 42.39 2.19
N VAL A 30 2.92 43.32 1.30
CA VAL A 30 2.53 44.70 1.65
C VAL A 30 1.09 44.77 2.18
N LEU A 31 0.22 43.84 1.77
CA LEU A 31 -1.21 43.85 2.11
C LEU A 31 -1.55 43.01 3.37
N MET A 32 -0.57 42.38 4.04
CA MET A 32 -0.80 41.44 5.14
C MET A 32 -0.24 41.89 6.51
N PRO A 33 -1.04 41.84 7.60
CA PRO A 33 -0.57 42.00 8.97
C PRO A 33 0.49 40.95 9.38
N ARG A 34 1.40 41.30 10.29
CA ARG A 34 2.52 40.44 10.74
C ARG A 34 2.07 39.13 11.41
N SER A 35 0.97 39.14 12.16
CA SER A 35 0.41 37.97 12.85
C SER A 35 -0.07 36.84 11.91
N TRP A 36 -0.20 37.13 10.61
CA TRP A 36 -0.66 36.18 9.60
C TRP A 36 0.51 35.47 8.87
N ARG A 37 1.76 35.82 9.21
CA ARG A 37 2.98 35.25 8.63
C ARG A 37 3.58 34.09 9.44
N GLU A 38 3.14 33.88 10.69
CA GLU A 38 3.85 33.04 11.68
C GLU A 38 3.05 31.83 12.20
N GLY A 39 1.99 31.38 11.51
CA GLY A 39 1.21 30.18 11.89
C GLY A 39 1.40 28.97 10.94
N PRO A 40 1.38 27.73 11.45
CA PRO A 40 1.48 26.53 10.60
C PRO A 40 0.15 26.29 9.87
N PHE A 41 0.14 26.40 8.54
CA PHE A 41 -1.01 26.01 7.72
C PHE A 41 -1.07 24.47 7.62
N PRO A 42 -2.08 23.78 8.17
CA PRO A 42 -2.24 22.33 8.00
C PRO A 42 -2.85 22.03 6.62
N ALA A 43 -2.48 20.87 6.05
CA ALA A 43 -2.91 20.38 4.75
C ALA A 43 -4.37 19.85 4.71
N ALA A 44 -5.32 20.61 5.25
CA ALA A 44 -6.76 20.40 5.10
C ALA A 44 -7.37 21.61 4.38
N TRP A 45 -8.51 21.44 3.72
CA TRP A 45 -9.21 22.44 2.92
C TRP A 45 -9.74 23.62 3.77
N SER A 46 -8.85 24.45 4.31
CA SER A 46 -9.19 25.48 5.30
C SER A 46 -9.14 26.89 4.72
N THR A 47 -10.24 27.32 4.10
CA THR A 47 -10.32 28.60 3.39
C THR A 47 -11.70 29.26 3.52
N SER A 48 -12.16 29.59 4.73
CA SER A 48 -13.37 30.42 4.84
C SER A 48 -13.25 31.69 5.67
N GLU A 49 -12.43 31.77 6.72
CA GLU A 49 -12.19 33.04 7.43
C GLU A 49 -11.32 33.99 6.59
N PHE A 50 -10.17 33.53 6.08
CA PHE A 50 -9.32 34.32 5.16
C PHE A 50 -10.06 34.74 3.90
N VAL A 51 -10.96 33.90 3.38
CA VAL A 51 -11.72 34.16 2.15
C VAL A 51 -12.83 35.18 2.40
N LYS A 52 -13.61 35.04 3.48
CA LYS A 52 -14.66 36.01 3.83
C LYS A 52 -14.07 37.38 4.21
N TRP A 53 -13.05 37.40 5.07
CA TRP A 53 -12.42 38.64 5.53
C TRP A 53 -11.46 39.23 4.51
N GLY A 54 -10.76 38.41 3.72
CA GLY A 54 -9.89 38.86 2.64
C GLY A 54 -10.67 39.45 1.47
N TYR A 55 -11.79 38.82 1.06
CA TYR A 55 -12.68 39.39 0.04
C TYR A 55 -13.35 40.68 0.53
N PHE A 56 -13.76 40.72 1.79
CA PHE A 56 -14.25 41.94 2.43
C PHE A 56 -13.18 43.05 2.46
N ALA A 57 -11.95 42.74 2.87
CA ALA A 57 -10.86 43.70 2.93
C ALA A 57 -10.45 44.20 1.54
N VAL A 58 -10.41 43.34 0.52
CA VAL A 58 -10.12 43.74 -0.86
C VAL A 58 -11.23 44.63 -1.42
N ALA A 59 -12.50 44.27 -1.21
CA ALA A 59 -13.64 45.11 -1.61
C ALA A 59 -13.59 46.49 -0.92
N LEU A 60 -13.25 46.52 0.38
CA LEU A 60 -13.08 47.75 1.14
C LEU A 60 -11.94 48.61 0.60
N HIS A 61 -10.76 48.04 0.36
CA HIS A 61 -9.61 48.79 -0.17
C HIS A 61 -9.87 49.32 -1.58
N VAL A 62 -10.50 48.52 -2.43
CA VAL A 62 -10.87 48.93 -3.80
C VAL A 62 -11.92 50.05 -3.77
N GLN A 63 -12.87 50.02 -2.83
CA GLN A 63 -13.83 51.11 -2.62
C GLN A 63 -13.16 52.39 -2.11
N VAL A 64 -12.24 52.28 -1.13
CA VAL A 64 -11.47 53.42 -0.60
C VAL A 64 -10.58 54.05 -1.69
N LEU A 65 -9.92 53.23 -2.51
CA LEU A 65 -9.13 53.74 -3.64
C LEU A 65 -10.02 54.48 -4.65
N THR A 66 -11.23 53.99 -4.89
CA THR A 66 -12.17 54.63 -5.82
C THR A 66 -12.66 55.97 -5.27
N SER A 67 -12.97 56.07 -3.98
CA SER A 67 -13.39 57.35 -3.38
C SER A 67 -12.28 58.41 -3.40
N LEU A 68 -11.00 58.01 -3.48
CA LEU A 68 -9.88 58.94 -3.68
C LEU A 68 -9.84 59.55 -5.09
N PHE A 69 -10.31 58.84 -6.11
CA PHE A 69 -10.35 59.32 -7.50
C PHE A 69 -11.69 59.98 -7.87
N TYR A 70 -12.74 59.80 -7.05
CA TYR A 70 -14.08 60.35 -7.28
C TYR A 70 -14.60 61.07 -6.02
N PRO A 71 -14.32 62.38 -5.89
CA PRO A 71 -14.72 63.19 -4.73
C PRO A 71 -16.22 63.17 -4.45
N GLU A 72 -17.06 63.05 -5.48
CA GLU A 72 -18.53 63.01 -5.33
C GLU A 72 -19.03 61.79 -4.52
N ILE A 73 -18.28 60.68 -4.52
CA ILE A 73 -18.56 59.50 -3.71
C ILE A 73 -18.11 59.76 -2.27
N SER A 74 -16.94 60.36 -2.09
CA SER A 74 -16.43 60.77 -0.78
C SER A 74 -17.35 61.78 -0.11
N GLU A 75 -17.84 62.78 -0.85
CA GLU A 75 -18.77 63.79 -0.38
C GLU A 75 -20.08 63.18 0.11
N ARG A 76 -20.68 62.25 -0.65
CA ARG A 76 -21.90 61.53 -0.22
C ARG A 76 -21.69 60.70 1.04
N MET A 77 -20.53 60.05 1.17
CA MET A 77 -20.17 59.29 2.37
C MET A 77 -19.97 60.20 3.58
N SER A 78 -19.40 61.41 3.39
CA SER A 78 -19.15 62.36 4.48
C SER A 78 -20.34 63.28 4.80
N ALA A 79 -21.30 63.45 3.89
CA ALA A 79 -22.39 64.41 4.02
C ALA A 79 -23.46 64.00 5.04
N SER A 80 -23.64 62.70 5.32
CA SER A 80 -24.62 62.23 6.30
C SER A 80 -24.40 60.77 6.72
N ILE A 81 -24.84 60.40 7.93
CA ILE A 81 -24.83 59.00 8.41
C ILE A 81 -25.64 58.08 7.47
N PRO A 82 -26.83 58.45 6.97
CA PRO A 82 -27.53 57.67 5.95
C PRO A 82 -26.72 57.49 4.64
N GLY A 83 -26.04 58.54 4.16
CA GLY A 83 -25.17 58.45 2.98
C GLY A 83 -23.99 57.51 3.18
N PHE A 84 -23.35 57.55 4.35
CA PHE A 84 -22.34 56.58 4.75
C PHE A 84 -22.90 55.15 4.79
N VAL A 85 -24.05 54.93 5.45
CA VAL A 85 -24.67 53.60 5.58
C VAL A 85 -25.08 53.03 4.22
N VAL A 86 -25.58 53.85 3.29
CA VAL A 86 -25.96 53.40 1.94
C VAL A 86 -24.73 53.01 1.13
N GLU A 87 -23.69 53.85 1.09
CA GLU A 87 -22.49 53.59 0.28
C GLU A 87 -21.59 52.51 0.88
N PHE A 88 -21.34 52.57 2.19
CA PHE A 88 -20.56 51.57 2.92
C PHE A 88 -21.33 50.25 3.05
N GLY A 89 -22.56 50.30 3.56
CA GLY A 89 -23.42 49.12 3.74
C GLY A 89 -23.75 48.44 2.42
N GLY A 90 -24.02 49.20 1.35
CA GLY A 90 -24.22 48.66 0.00
C GLY A 90 -22.97 47.95 -0.53
N SER A 91 -21.78 48.50 -0.29
CA SER A 91 -20.51 47.89 -0.69
C SER A 91 -20.20 46.62 0.11
N VAL A 92 -20.51 46.60 1.40
CA VAL A 92 -20.39 45.42 2.27
C VAL A 92 -21.34 44.31 1.82
N LEU A 93 -22.62 44.63 1.62
CA LEU A 93 -23.62 43.66 1.18
C LEU A 93 -23.26 43.07 -0.19
N LEU A 94 -22.78 43.89 -1.11
CA LEU A 94 -22.37 43.44 -2.43
C LEU A 94 -21.07 42.60 -2.38
N GLY A 95 -20.10 42.98 -1.54
CA GLY A 95 -18.89 42.19 -1.32
C GLY A 95 -19.21 40.80 -0.73
N VAL A 96 -20.15 40.73 0.21
CA VAL A 96 -20.67 39.47 0.74
C VAL A 96 -21.39 38.69 -0.36
N ALA A 97 -22.25 39.33 -1.16
CA ALA A 97 -22.95 38.68 -2.26
C ALA A 97 -21.97 38.10 -3.31
N PHE A 98 -20.88 38.81 -3.62
CA PHE A 98 -19.85 38.32 -4.52
C PHE A 98 -19.00 37.20 -3.92
N ALA A 99 -18.67 37.26 -2.63
CA ALA A 99 -18.02 36.16 -1.95
C ALA A 99 -18.89 34.88 -1.99
N TYR A 100 -20.20 35.02 -1.76
CA TYR A 100 -21.16 33.93 -1.90
C TYR A 100 -21.28 33.44 -3.35
N PHE A 101 -21.27 34.34 -4.33
CA PHE A 101 -21.29 34.01 -5.76
C PHE A 101 -20.06 33.18 -6.14
N MET A 102 -18.87 33.62 -5.72
CA MET A 102 -17.61 32.94 -6.01
C MET A 102 -17.57 31.56 -5.35
N LEU A 103 -17.95 31.47 -4.07
CA LEU A 103 -17.97 30.20 -3.35
C LEU A 103 -19.01 29.23 -3.93
N GLY A 104 -20.18 29.74 -4.34
CA GLY A 104 -21.23 28.96 -4.98
C GLY A 104 -20.80 28.40 -6.33
N GLY A 105 -20.17 29.22 -7.18
CA GLY A 105 -19.64 28.79 -8.48
C GLY A 105 -18.47 27.80 -8.35
N HIS A 106 -17.54 28.07 -7.43
CA HIS A 106 -16.41 27.19 -7.13
C HIS A 106 -16.90 25.81 -6.68
N HIS A 107 -17.81 25.74 -5.69
CA HIS A 107 -18.39 24.47 -5.23
C HIS A 107 -19.24 23.77 -6.29
N ALA A 108 -20.02 24.50 -7.08
CA ALA A 108 -20.81 23.92 -8.16
C ALA A 108 -19.93 23.19 -9.18
N LEU A 109 -18.75 23.74 -9.52
CA LEU A 109 -17.82 23.10 -10.45
C LEU A 109 -17.13 21.86 -9.87
N HIS A 110 -16.82 21.84 -8.56
CA HIS A 110 -16.39 20.60 -7.90
C HIS A 110 -17.44 19.50 -8.02
N VAL A 111 -18.71 19.83 -7.73
CA VAL A 111 -19.78 18.84 -7.77
C VAL A 111 -20.12 18.41 -9.21
N LEU A 112 -20.09 19.32 -10.18
CA LEU A 112 -20.24 18.98 -11.61
C LEU A 112 -19.14 18.02 -12.08
N GLU A 113 -17.88 18.35 -11.78
CA GLU A 113 -16.75 17.52 -12.18
C GLU A 113 -16.78 16.18 -11.44
N ALA A 114 -17.20 16.16 -10.17
CA ALA A 114 -17.40 14.94 -9.41
C ALA A 114 -18.53 14.07 -9.97
N ALA A 115 -19.67 14.66 -10.34
CA ALA A 115 -20.76 13.94 -10.99
C ALA A 115 -20.30 13.33 -12.32
N ARG A 116 -19.56 14.10 -13.13
CA ARG A 116 -18.99 13.65 -14.40
C ARG A 116 -18.00 12.49 -14.23
N THR A 117 -17.16 12.56 -13.19
CA THR A 117 -16.16 11.54 -12.91
C THR A 117 -16.59 10.48 -11.91
N TYR A 118 -17.89 10.43 -11.58
CA TYR A 118 -18.47 9.44 -10.67
C TYR A 118 -17.80 9.40 -9.28
N ASN A 119 -17.35 10.56 -8.83
CA ASN A 119 -16.65 10.76 -7.55
C ASN A 119 -17.58 11.27 -6.44
N LEU A 120 -18.92 11.29 -6.63
CA LEU A 120 -19.85 11.52 -5.53
C LEU A 120 -20.04 10.23 -4.72
N GLU A 121 -20.43 10.37 -3.45
CA GLU A 121 -20.93 9.22 -2.66
C GLU A 121 -22.04 8.49 -3.44
N ARG A 122 -22.12 7.16 -3.30
CA ARG A 122 -22.92 6.26 -4.15
C ARG A 122 -24.39 6.67 -4.23
N THR A 123 -25.02 7.01 -3.10
CA THR A 123 -26.42 7.46 -3.07
C THR A 123 -26.59 8.85 -3.70
N LEU A 124 -25.60 9.73 -3.56
CA LEU A 124 -25.58 11.04 -4.20
C LEU A 124 -25.35 10.95 -5.71
N GLN A 125 -24.52 10.02 -6.18
CA GLN A 125 -24.30 9.79 -7.60
C GLN A 125 -25.59 9.29 -8.28
N ALA A 126 -26.34 8.40 -7.61
CA ALA A 126 -27.62 7.90 -8.08
C ALA A 126 -28.73 8.97 -8.14
N THR A 127 -28.62 10.04 -7.34
CA THR A 127 -29.63 11.09 -7.24
C THR A 127 -29.21 12.39 -7.91
N ILE A 128 -28.19 13.05 -7.37
CA ILE A 128 -27.62 14.31 -7.86
C ILE A 128 -26.87 14.07 -9.17
N GLY A 129 -26.01 13.03 -9.22
CA GLY A 129 -25.25 12.68 -10.42
C GLY A 129 -26.16 12.41 -11.62
N ALA A 130 -27.24 11.63 -11.43
CA ALA A 130 -28.23 11.34 -12.47
C ALA A 130 -28.98 12.58 -13.00
N ARG A 131 -29.09 13.66 -12.22
CA ARG A 131 -29.64 14.95 -12.69
C ARG A 131 -28.63 15.75 -13.51
N LEU A 132 -27.34 15.61 -13.19
CA LEU A 132 -26.28 16.40 -13.78
C LEU A 132 -25.71 15.79 -15.06
N VAL A 133 -25.57 14.47 -15.10
CA VAL A 133 -24.86 13.76 -16.17
C VAL A 133 -25.60 12.51 -16.64
N GLU A 134 -25.26 12.05 -17.83
CA GLU A 134 -25.70 10.80 -18.42
C GLU A 134 -24.48 10.03 -18.91
N LYS A 135 -24.40 8.74 -18.58
CA LYS A 135 -23.40 7.81 -19.12
C LYS A 135 -24.02 7.05 -20.28
N LYS A 136 -23.38 7.14 -21.44
CA LYS A 136 -23.77 6.42 -22.65
C LYS A 136 -23.25 4.98 -22.61
N ALA A 137 -23.82 4.14 -23.48
CA ALA A 137 -23.42 2.74 -23.62
C ALA A 137 -21.95 2.54 -24.01
N ASP A 138 -21.34 3.52 -24.67
CA ASP A 138 -19.91 3.55 -25.03
C ASP A 138 -18.99 3.98 -23.87
N GLY A 139 -19.55 4.20 -22.67
CA GLY A 139 -18.83 4.63 -21.48
C GLY A 139 -18.60 6.14 -21.37
N THR A 140 -18.96 6.92 -22.40
CA THR A 140 -18.79 8.39 -22.38
C THR A 140 -19.80 9.06 -21.46
N VAL A 141 -19.37 10.10 -20.74
CA VAL A 141 -20.22 10.86 -19.82
C VAL A 141 -20.49 12.26 -20.37
N ARG A 142 -21.76 12.63 -20.47
CA ARG A 142 -22.20 13.95 -20.96
C ARG A 142 -23.04 14.68 -19.91
N PHE A 143 -22.86 15.99 -19.80
CA PHE A 143 -23.73 16.83 -18.97
C PHE A 143 -25.13 16.97 -19.60
N ARG A 144 -26.18 16.87 -18.77
CA ARG A 144 -27.60 17.01 -19.15
C ARG A 144 -28.03 18.48 -19.27
N THR A 145 -27.25 19.29 -19.97
CA THR A 145 -27.44 20.76 -20.08
C THR A 145 -28.76 21.18 -20.75
N ASP A 146 -29.51 20.23 -21.28
CA ASP A 146 -30.80 20.34 -21.94
C ASP A 146 -32.00 20.13 -20.99
N THR A 147 -31.76 19.74 -19.74
CA THR A 147 -32.84 19.40 -18.79
C THR A 147 -33.07 20.48 -17.72
N ALA A 148 -34.34 20.70 -17.35
CA ALA A 148 -34.67 21.58 -16.23
C ALA A 148 -34.10 21.07 -14.88
N ALA A 149 -33.89 19.75 -14.76
CA ALA A 149 -33.28 19.13 -13.58
C ALA A 149 -31.83 19.59 -13.38
N TYR A 150 -31.04 19.68 -14.45
CA TYR A 150 -29.66 20.17 -14.43
C TYR A 150 -29.57 21.60 -13.87
N TYR A 151 -30.36 22.53 -14.42
CA TYR A 151 -30.34 23.93 -13.96
C TYR A 151 -30.89 24.11 -12.55
N LYS A 152 -31.92 23.34 -12.15
CA LYS A 152 -32.43 23.35 -10.77
C LYS A 152 -31.37 22.87 -9.79
N GLU A 153 -30.62 21.82 -10.14
CA GLU A 153 -29.57 21.31 -9.29
C GLU A 153 -28.38 22.27 -9.22
N LEU A 154 -27.98 22.89 -10.33
CA LEU A 154 -26.98 23.95 -10.32
C LEU A 154 -27.37 25.13 -9.44
N ALA A 155 -28.62 25.60 -9.53
CA ALA A 155 -29.13 26.68 -8.69
C ALA A 155 -29.09 26.28 -7.20
N ARG A 156 -29.44 25.04 -6.87
CA ARG A 156 -29.33 24.50 -5.50
C ARG A 156 -27.89 24.46 -5.01
N MET A 157 -26.95 24.01 -5.83
CA MET A 157 -25.51 24.02 -5.49
C MET A 157 -25.02 25.44 -5.23
N PHE A 158 -25.40 26.37 -6.09
CA PHE A 158 -25.01 27.77 -6.00
C PHE A 158 -25.51 28.43 -4.70
N LEU A 159 -26.77 28.18 -4.34
CA LEU A 159 -27.41 28.78 -3.16
C LEU A 159 -27.03 28.07 -1.85
N LEU A 160 -26.99 26.73 -1.85
CA LEU A 160 -26.83 25.93 -0.63
C LEU A 160 -25.37 25.51 -0.37
N GLY A 161 -24.55 25.41 -1.41
CA GLY A 161 -23.13 25.02 -1.31
C GLY A 161 -22.31 25.89 -0.36
N PRO A 162 -22.38 27.23 -0.44
CA PRO A 162 -21.69 28.14 0.48
C PRO A 162 -22.03 27.92 1.96
N SER A 163 -23.25 27.47 2.24
CA SER A 163 -23.73 27.20 3.61
C SER A 163 -23.38 25.78 4.11
N GLY A 164 -22.93 24.88 3.23
CA GLY A 164 -22.75 23.46 3.54
C GLY A 164 -24.06 22.67 3.65
N ARG A 165 -25.20 23.26 3.27
CA ARG A 165 -26.52 22.60 3.32
C ARG A 165 -26.81 21.75 2.07
N HIS A 166 -25.93 21.77 1.08
CA HIS A 166 -26.05 20.94 -0.10
C HIS A 166 -25.52 19.53 0.20
N PRO A 167 -26.25 18.43 -0.08
CA PRO A 167 -25.83 17.08 0.30
C PRO A 167 -24.46 16.64 -0.24
N ALA A 168 -24.07 17.14 -1.41
CA ALA A 168 -22.77 16.89 -2.02
C ALA A 168 -21.60 17.69 -1.39
N VAL A 169 -21.86 18.59 -0.44
CA VAL A 169 -20.86 19.45 0.20
C VAL A 169 -20.91 19.24 1.71
N ILE A 170 -19.86 18.65 2.27
CA ILE A 170 -19.70 18.51 3.72
C ILE A 170 -18.97 19.74 4.24
N LYS A 171 -19.56 20.36 5.26
CA LYS A 171 -18.94 21.45 6.00
C LYS A 171 -18.56 20.97 7.39
N ASP A 172 -17.27 20.99 7.69
CA ASP A 172 -16.70 20.66 9.00
C ASP A 172 -16.01 21.89 9.58
N GLY A 173 -16.71 22.59 10.47
CA GLY A 173 -16.33 23.93 10.93
C GLY A 173 -16.21 24.93 9.78
N LEU A 174 -14.97 25.31 9.48
CA LEU A 174 -14.61 26.24 8.41
C LEU A 174 -14.11 25.55 7.13
N ASN A 175 -14.00 24.22 7.16
CA ASN A 175 -13.53 23.40 6.05
C ASN A 175 -14.70 22.93 5.20
N TYR A 176 -14.52 22.95 3.89
CA TYR A 176 -15.48 22.39 2.93
C TYR A 176 -14.83 21.22 2.21
N ARG A 177 -15.56 20.13 2.06
CA ARG A 177 -15.12 18.99 1.24
C ARG A 177 -16.29 18.44 0.45
N LEU A 178 -15.98 17.84 -0.69
CA LEU A 178 -16.96 17.06 -1.43
C LEU A 178 -17.39 15.84 -0.60
N ASN A 179 -18.69 15.53 -0.63
CA ASN A 179 -19.20 14.25 -0.16
C ASN A 179 -18.96 13.18 -1.23
N GLY A 180 -17.74 12.64 -1.26
CA GLY A 180 -17.31 11.69 -2.27
C GLY A 180 -15.79 11.50 -2.31
N THR A 181 -15.31 10.84 -3.36
CA THR A 181 -13.92 10.41 -3.51
C THR A 181 -13.03 11.58 -3.97
N PRO A 182 -11.88 11.81 -3.31
CA PRO A 182 -10.97 12.88 -3.71
C PRO A 182 -10.27 12.54 -5.03
N ALA A 183 -10.56 13.31 -6.09
CA ALA A 183 -9.91 13.19 -7.39
C ALA A 183 -9.25 14.51 -7.82
N LEU A 184 -8.13 14.42 -8.54
CA LEU A 184 -7.32 15.59 -8.90
C LEU A 184 -8.06 16.57 -9.83
N ASN A 185 -8.84 16.05 -10.77
CA ASN A 185 -9.66 16.83 -11.69
C ASN A 185 -10.77 17.59 -10.94
N VAL A 186 -11.40 16.94 -9.95
CA VAL A 186 -12.38 17.56 -9.05
C VAL A 186 -11.69 18.68 -8.28
N ALA A 187 -10.58 18.40 -7.59
CA ALA A 187 -9.82 19.40 -6.84
C ALA A 187 -9.38 20.61 -7.70
N ALA A 188 -9.09 20.39 -8.99
CA ALA A 188 -8.73 21.47 -9.91
C ALA A 188 -9.94 22.25 -10.46
N ALA A 189 -11.17 21.74 -10.35
CA ALA A 189 -12.36 22.32 -10.98
C ALA A 189 -12.72 23.70 -10.42
N GLY A 190 -12.72 23.87 -9.09
CA GLY A 190 -12.96 25.16 -8.45
C GLY A 190 -11.92 26.21 -8.84
N SER A 191 -10.63 25.85 -8.84
CA SER A 191 -9.56 26.74 -9.33
C SER A 191 -9.69 27.17 -10.79
N ARG A 192 -10.31 26.34 -11.64
CA ARG A 192 -10.59 26.70 -13.04
C ARG A 192 -11.68 27.76 -13.13
N PHE A 193 -12.70 27.68 -12.26
CA PHE A 193 -13.71 28.72 -12.10
C PHE A 193 -13.07 30.05 -11.68
N ASP A 194 -12.28 30.01 -10.62
CA ASP A 194 -11.63 31.20 -10.06
C ASP A 194 -10.70 31.84 -11.09
N LEU A 195 -9.99 31.03 -11.89
CA LEU A 195 -9.20 31.55 -12.98
C LEU A 195 -10.04 32.18 -14.11
N ALA A 196 -11.14 31.53 -14.50
CA ALA A 196 -12.03 32.07 -15.53
C ALA A 196 -12.63 33.42 -15.07
N MET A 197 -13.09 33.48 -13.82
CA MET A 197 -13.61 34.71 -13.21
C MET A 197 -12.53 35.79 -13.04
N ALA A 198 -11.30 35.41 -12.70
CA ALA A 198 -10.18 36.35 -12.62
C ALA A 198 -9.91 37.02 -13.97
N TYR A 199 -9.99 36.27 -15.08
CA TYR A 199 -9.85 36.85 -16.42
C TYR A 199 -11.07 37.66 -16.81
N VAL A 200 -12.28 37.11 -16.71
CA VAL A 200 -13.50 37.78 -17.16
C VAL A 200 -13.75 39.04 -16.35
N ALA A 201 -13.82 38.94 -15.02
CA ALA A 201 -14.09 40.10 -14.16
C ALA A 201 -12.88 41.01 -14.01
N GLY A 202 -11.65 40.46 -13.97
CA GLY A 202 -10.44 41.26 -13.86
C GLY A 202 -10.16 42.11 -15.10
N LEU A 203 -10.21 41.52 -16.30
CA LEU A 203 -9.98 42.27 -17.54
C LEU A 203 -11.13 43.24 -17.82
N SER A 204 -12.38 42.82 -17.61
CA SER A 204 -13.53 43.72 -17.76
C SER A 204 -13.49 44.86 -16.76
N GLY A 205 -13.11 44.59 -15.51
CA GLY A 205 -12.92 45.61 -14.47
C GLY A 205 -11.81 46.61 -14.82
N LEU A 206 -10.67 46.13 -15.34
CA LEU A 206 -9.58 47.01 -15.80
C LEU A 206 -9.99 47.85 -17.01
N ALA A 207 -10.74 47.28 -17.96
CA ALA A 207 -11.23 48.01 -19.13
C ALA A 207 -12.24 49.10 -18.72
N LEU A 208 -13.19 48.77 -17.84
CA LEU A 208 -14.16 49.71 -17.29
C LEU A 208 -13.47 50.80 -16.46
N PHE A 209 -12.37 50.48 -15.76
CA PHE A 209 -11.56 51.46 -15.05
C PHE A 209 -10.90 52.45 -16.01
N GLY A 210 -10.29 51.96 -17.10
CA GLY A 210 -9.75 52.83 -18.15
C GLY A 210 -10.82 53.75 -18.75
N LEU A 211 -12.03 53.23 -19.03
CA LEU A 211 -13.15 54.02 -19.53
C LEU A 211 -13.67 55.04 -18.51
N ALA A 212 -13.73 54.68 -17.23
CA ALA A 212 -14.16 55.57 -16.15
C ALA A 212 -13.19 56.75 -15.97
N VAL A 213 -11.88 56.47 -16.05
CA VAL A 213 -10.83 57.50 -15.99
C VAL A 213 -10.88 58.40 -17.23
N ALA A 214 -11.02 57.82 -18.42
CA ALA A 214 -11.13 58.59 -19.67
C ALA A 214 -12.38 59.50 -19.69
N ALA A 215 -13.55 58.97 -19.30
CA ALA A 215 -14.78 59.74 -19.22
C ALA A 215 -14.69 60.89 -18.20
N ARG A 216 -13.88 60.73 -17.14
CA ARG A 216 -13.62 61.77 -16.15
C ARG A 216 -12.73 62.88 -16.70
N ILE A 217 -11.66 62.53 -17.42
CA ILE A 217 -10.77 63.49 -18.09
C ILE A 217 -11.57 64.35 -19.09
N ASP A 218 -12.54 63.74 -19.78
CA ASP A 218 -13.42 64.42 -20.74
C ASP A 218 -14.61 65.16 -20.12
N GLY A 219 -14.74 65.18 -18.78
CA GLY A 219 -15.82 65.90 -18.07
C GLY A 219 -17.23 65.32 -18.25
N ARG A 220 -17.37 64.05 -18.65
CA ARG A 220 -18.67 63.41 -18.91
C ARG A 220 -19.33 62.89 -17.63
N GLU A 221 -20.63 63.12 -17.48
CA GLU A 221 -21.43 62.63 -16.33
C GLU A 221 -21.47 61.10 -16.20
N THR A 222 -21.25 60.37 -17.30
CA THR A 222 -21.16 58.89 -17.30
C THR A 222 -19.99 58.35 -16.47
N GLY A 223 -19.00 59.19 -16.14
CA GLY A 223 -17.87 58.85 -15.27
C GLY A 223 -18.28 58.40 -13.88
N GLY A 224 -19.33 58.98 -13.28
CA GLY A 224 -19.76 58.65 -11.91
C GLY A 224 -20.40 57.25 -11.79
N ALA A 225 -21.21 56.85 -12.76
CA ALA A 225 -21.82 55.51 -12.79
C ALA A 225 -20.76 54.42 -13.08
N LEU A 226 -19.82 54.70 -13.99
CA LEU A 226 -18.71 53.79 -14.28
C LEU A 226 -17.76 53.68 -13.08
N ALA A 227 -17.48 54.77 -12.38
CA ALA A 227 -16.70 54.79 -11.14
C ALA A 227 -17.34 53.96 -10.03
N PHE A 228 -18.67 53.88 -10.00
CA PHE A 228 -19.37 53.05 -9.05
C PHE A 228 -19.28 51.55 -9.42
N ILE A 229 -19.49 51.19 -10.69
CA ILE A 229 -19.57 49.77 -11.09
C ILE A 229 -18.18 49.11 -11.24
N THR A 230 -17.20 49.86 -11.74
CA THR A 230 -15.84 49.38 -12.03
C THR A 230 -15.14 48.68 -10.87
N PRO A 231 -15.06 49.27 -9.66
CA PRO A 231 -14.29 48.71 -8.55
C PRO A 231 -14.93 47.42 -8.03
N ARG A 232 -16.24 47.26 -8.23
CA ARG A 232 -17.03 46.09 -7.83
C ARG A 232 -16.74 44.89 -8.74
N ILE A 233 -16.64 45.13 -10.06
CA ILE A 233 -16.25 44.10 -11.03
C ILE A 233 -14.75 43.77 -10.90
N LEU A 234 -13.91 44.79 -10.69
CA LEU A 234 -12.47 44.60 -10.50
C LEU A 234 -12.16 43.85 -9.19
N ALA A 235 -12.87 44.16 -8.09
CA ALA A 235 -12.77 43.42 -6.84
C ALA A 235 -13.08 41.95 -7.05
N LEU A 236 -14.16 41.60 -7.76
CA LEU A 236 -14.48 40.22 -8.17
C LEU A 236 -13.32 39.53 -8.89
N GLY A 237 -12.66 40.21 -9.83
CA GLY A 237 -11.50 39.69 -10.55
C GLY A 237 -10.27 39.46 -9.67
N ILE A 238 -9.97 40.40 -8.77
CA ILE A 238 -8.85 40.29 -7.81
C ILE A 238 -9.12 39.17 -6.79
N ILE A 239 -10.34 39.11 -6.28
CA ILE A 239 -10.86 38.06 -5.39
C ILE A 239 -10.66 36.68 -6.05
N ALA A 240 -11.12 36.51 -7.28
CA ALA A 240 -10.96 35.27 -8.03
C ALA A 240 -9.48 34.94 -8.32
N PHE A 241 -8.64 35.95 -8.60
CA PHE A 241 -7.20 35.77 -8.78
C PHE A 241 -6.51 35.29 -7.51
N LEU A 242 -6.88 35.83 -6.34
CA LEU A 242 -6.36 35.40 -5.04
C LEU A 242 -6.86 34.00 -4.66
N GLY A 243 -8.14 33.69 -4.91
CA GLY A 243 -8.75 32.38 -4.69
C GLY A 243 -8.00 31.27 -5.45
N ARG A 244 -7.63 31.53 -6.71
CA ARG A 244 -6.78 30.62 -7.50
C ARG A 244 -5.47 30.25 -6.81
N HIS A 245 -4.83 31.17 -6.08
CA HIS A 245 -3.51 30.91 -5.49
C HIS A 245 -3.56 30.02 -4.24
N GLN A 246 -4.73 29.83 -3.64
CA GLN A 246 -4.92 28.97 -2.49
C GLN A 246 -4.92 27.48 -2.87
N ASP A 247 -5.39 27.14 -4.07
CA ASP A 247 -5.49 25.77 -4.59
C ASP A 247 -4.33 25.40 -5.55
N ASN A 248 -3.26 26.21 -5.59
CA ASN A 248 -2.21 26.16 -6.62
C ASN A 248 -1.62 24.77 -6.86
N ASN A 249 -1.62 23.87 -5.88
CA ASN A 249 -1.14 22.50 -6.06
C ASN A 249 -2.04 21.66 -6.98
N ALA A 250 -3.37 21.78 -6.91
CA ALA A 250 -4.28 20.94 -7.68
C ALA A 250 -4.32 21.34 -9.17
N LEU A 251 -4.49 22.63 -9.46
CA LEU A 251 -4.52 23.13 -10.84
C LEU A 251 -3.17 22.99 -11.55
N TYR A 252 -2.06 23.21 -10.83
CA TYR A 252 -0.71 22.97 -11.37
C TYR A 252 -0.51 21.50 -11.71
N ARG A 253 -0.80 20.58 -10.77
CA ARG A 253 -0.72 19.13 -10.99
C ARG A 253 -1.65 18.67 -12.12
N TYR A 254 -2.84 19.27 -12.25
CA TYR A 254 -3.75 19.00 -13.37
C TYR A 254 -3.18 19.45 -14.72
N ARG A 255 -2.53 20.62 -14.78
CA ARG A 255 -1.85 21.10 -16.00
C ARG A 255 -0.63 20.26 -16.34
N GLU A 256 0.15 19.84 -15.35
CA GLU A 256 1.22 18.86 -15.55
C GLU A 256 0.66 17.54 -16.06
N LYS A 257 -0.44 17.04 -15.48
CA LYS A 257 -1.18 15.87 -15.99
C LYS A 257 -1.55 16.04 -17.46
N LYS A 258 -2.11 17.19 -17.87
CA LYS A 258 -2.47 17.45 -19.28
C LYS A 258 -1.27 17.58 -20.21
N LYS A 259 -0.15 18.15 -19.75
CA LYS A 259 1.11 18.20 -20.51
C LYS A 259 1.69 16.80 -20.71
N ILE A 260 1.68 15.98 -19.66
CA ILE A 260 2.16 14.60 -19.72
C ILE A 260 1.23 13.76 -20.61
N GLU A 261 -0.09 13.93 -20.53
CA GLU A 261 -1.04 13.27 -21.45
C GLU A 261 -0.77 13.66 -22.91
N ALA A 262 -0.48 14.93 -23.17
CA ALA A 262 -0.11 15.40 -24.50
C ALA A 262 1.25 14.84 -24.96
N ASP A 263 2.24 14.76 -24.07
CA ASP A 263 3.55 14.14 -24.34
C ASP A 263 3.42 12.63 -24.60
N LEU A 264 2.64 11.90 -23.79
CA LEU A 264 2.36 10.48 -24.00
C LEU A 264 1.60 10.23 -25.29
N ALA A 265 0.58 11.04 -25.60
CA ALA A 265 -0.14 10.98 -26.87
C ALA A 265 0.78 11.32 -28.07
N ALA A 266 1.67 12.30 -27.92
CA ALA A 266 2.67 12.63 -28.92
C ALA A 266 3.70 11.51 -29.10
N ARG A 267 4.15 10.85 -28.02
CA ARG A 267 5.07 9.70 -28.06
C ARG A 267 4.42 8.45 -28.65
N ALA A 268 3.14 8.21 -28.35
CA ALA A 268 2.34 7.16 -28.97
C ALA A 268 2.16 7.43 -30.47
N ALA A 269 1.82 8.66 -30.85
CA ALA A 269 1.72 9.08 -32.25
C ALA A 269 3.07 9.05 -32.98
N ALA A 270 4.16 9.34 -32.29
CA ALA A 270 5.52 9.25 -32.81
C ALA A 270 6.09 7.82 -32.83
N GLY A 271 5.33 6.80 -32.40
CA GLY A 271 5.79 5.42 -32.34
C GLY A 271 7.02 5.20 -31.46
N THR A 272 7.21 6.03 -30.43
CA THR A 272 8.29 5.87 -29.43
C THR A 272 7.82 5.09 -28.21
N LEU A 273 6.50 4.96 -28.02
CA LEU A 273 5.85 3.83 -27.35
C LEU A 273 5.66 2.71 -28.40
N LYS A 274 6.76 2.17 -28.92
CA LYS A 274 6.70 1.02 -29.83
C LYS A 274 6.19 -0.19 -29.04
N ALA A 275 5.21 -0.91 -29.59
CA ALA A 275 5.10 -2.33 -29.29
C ALA A 275 6.47 -2.95 -29.57
N ASP A 276 7.07 -3.58 -28.58
CA ASP A 276 8.43 -4.09 -28.71
C ASP A 276 8.57 -5.07 -29.88
N ALA A 277 9.77 -5.01 -30.46
CA ALA A 277 10.29 -5.69 -31.64
C ALA A 277 10.08 -7.22 -31.67
N GLY A 278 8.87 -7.69 -32.00
CA GLY A 278 8.60 -9.12 -32.15
C GLY A 278 8.82 -9.95 -30.88
N ARG A 279 8.52 -11.25 -30.93
CA ARG A 279 8.58 -12.13 -29.75
C ARG A 279 10.02 -12.29 -29.20
N GLU A 280 11.01 -12.39 -30.08
CA GLU A 280 12.41 -12.62 -29.67
C GLU A 280 13.00 -11.50 -28.81
N ALA A 281 12.72 -10.23 -29.14
CA ALA A 281 13.23 -9.12 -28.33
C ALA A 281 12.55 -9.03 -26.96
N VAL A 282 11.25 -9.34 -26.91
CA VAL A 282 10.50 -9.47 -25.65
C VAL A 282 11.10 -10.57 -24.79
N ASP A 283 11.34 -11.74 -25.38
CA ASP A 283 11.89 -12.89 -24.69
C ASP A 283 13.30 -12.59 -24.14
N ALA A 284 14.18 -11.98 -24.94
CA ALA A 284 15.52 -11.60 -24.52
C ALA A 284 15.50 -10.61 -23.35
N ARG A 285 14.64 -9.59 -23.42
CA ARG A 285 14.51 -8.60 -22.35
C ARG A 285 13.89 -9.20 -21.09
N ALA A 286 12.83 -10.01 -21.21
CA ALA A 286 12.20 -10.66 -20.07
C ALA A 286 13.18 -11.62 -19.38
N LYS A 287 13.96 -12.39 -20.16
CA LYS A 287 15.02 -13.25 -19.65
C LYS A 287 16.08 -12.43 -18.91
N SER A 288 16.57 -11.34 -19.49
CA SER A 288 17.51 -10.42 -18.82
C SER A 288 16.92 -9.86 -17.52
N ASN A 289 15.63 -9.51 -17.52
CA ASN A 289 14.95 -9.02 -16.33
C ASN A 289 14.78 -10.10 -15.25
N TYR A 290 14.51 -11.33 -15.64
CA TYR A 290 14.45 -12.50 -14.75
C TYR A 290 15.84 -12.83 -14.18
N GLU A 291 16.86 -12.93 -15.03
CA GLU A 291 18.25 -13.22 -14.63
C GLU A 291 18.77 -12.15 -13.67
N ARG A 292 18.50 -10.88 -13.95
CA ARG A 292 18.89 -9.79 -13.05
C ARG A 292 18.12 -9.95 -11.71
N LEU A 293 16.92 -10.60 -11.64
CA LEU A 293 16.10 -10.76 -10.39
C LEU A 293 16.66 -11.86 -9.50
N VAL A 294 16.98 -12.98 -10.13
CA VAL A 294 17.44 -14.19 -9.43
C VAL A 294 18.96 -14.19 -9.22
N GLY A 295 19.69 -13.37 -9.99
CA GLY A 295 21.14 -13.23 -9.97
C GLY A 295 21.67 -12.37 -8.82
N GLU A 296 23.00 -12.31 -8.71
CA GLU A 296 23.71 -11.63 -7.62
C GLU A 296 23.73 -10.10 -7.76
N VAL A 297 23.49 -9.58 -8.96
CA VAL A 297 23.70 -8.17 -9.34
C VAL A 297 22.67 -7.21 -8.71
N ARG A 298 21.55 -7.70 -8.16
CA ARG A 298 20.43 -6.83 -7.73
C ARG A 298 20.30 -6.54 -6.25
N ASN A 299 20.70 -7.42 -5.35
CA ASN A 299 20.43 -7.13 -3.94
C ASN A 299 21.63 -6.36 -3.39
N SER A 300 21.36 -5.20 -2.79
CA SER A 300 22.39 -4.46 -2.04
C SER A 300 22.87 -5.34 -0.91
N ALA A 301 24.00 -6.03 -1.14
CA ALA A 301 24.64 -6.83 -0.14
C ALA A 301 24.94 -5.95 1.08
N VAL A 302 24.30 -6.27 2.20
CA VAL A 302 24.58 -5.64 3.46
C VAL A 302 25.51 -6.56 4.22
N TYR A 303 26.76 -6.10 4.35
CA TYR A 303 27.76 -6.77 5.17
C TYR A 303 27.53 -6.42 6.63
N GLY A 304 27.78 -7.38 7.51
CA GLY A 304 27.83 -7.09 8.94
C GLY A 304 28.87 -6.00 9.21
N GLY A 305 28.62 -5.22 10.26
CA GLY A 305 29.58 -4.22 10.76
C GLY A 305 30.96 -4.84 11.08
N SER A 306 31.87 -4.05 11.64
CA SER A 306 33.27 -4.45 11.85
C SER A 306 33.51 -5.59 12.86
N ASP A 307 32.46 -6.23 13.37
CA ASP A 307 32.57 -7.34 14.32
C ASP A 307 33.15 -8.60 13.63
N PRO A 308 34.28 -9.15 14.13
CA PRO A 308 34.93 -10.32 13.54
C PRO A 308 34.03 -11.55 13.40
N ARG A 309 33.00 -11.71 14.24
CA ARG A 309 32.06 -12.84 14.20
C ARG A 309 31.26 -12.91 12.90
N PHE A 310 31.14 -11.78 12.20
CA PHE A 310 30.31 -11.64 11.00
C PHE A 310 31.13 -11.42 9.73
N LYS A 311 32.46 -11.53 9.82
CA LYS A 311 33.36 -11.34 8.68
C LYS A 311 32.96 -12.28 7.52
N GLY A 312 32.64 -11.69 6.38
CA GLY A 312 32.25 -12.42 5.17
C GLY A 312 30.77 -12.80 5.08
N ILE A 313 29.93 -12.44 6.06
CA ILE A 313 28.49 -12.66 5.98
C ILE A 313 27.84 -11.46 5.27
N ALA A 314 27.23 -11.72 4.12
CA ALA A 314 26.48 -10.75 3.33
C ALA A 314 25.01 -11.16 3.24
N VAL A 315 24.11 -10.23 3.57
CA VAL A 315 22.66 -10.40 3.43
C VAL A 315 22.18 -9.61 2.22
N TYR A 316 21.50 -10.28 1.31
CA TYR A 316 21.07 -9.74 0.03
C TYR A 316 19.58 -9.40 0.13
N LEU A 317 19.23 -8.18 0.52
CA LEU A 317 17.82 -7.78 0.72
C LEU A 317 16.99 -7.98 -0.55
N PRO A 318 15.89 -8.75 -0.50
CA PRO A 318 15.03 -8.94 -1.65
C PRO A 318 14.25 -7.67 -1.99
N GLU A 319 13.78 -7.60 -3.23
CA GLU A 319 12.98 -6.47 -3.69
C GLU A 319 11.54 -6.60 -3.19
N GLY A 320 10.92 -5.46 -2.91
CA GLY A 320 9.53 -5.43 -2.46
C GLY A 320 8.55 -5.71 -3.61
N ALA A 321 7.62 -6.64 -3.39
CA ALA A 321 6.44 -6.81 -4.23
C ALA A 321 5.26 -6.07 -3.58
N HIS A 322 5.00 -4.85 -4.06
CA HIS A 322 4.09 -3.93 -3.39
C HIS A 322 2.69 -4.01 -3.99
N ASN A 323 1.73 -4.47 -3.19
CA ASN A 323 0.33 -4.56 -3.61
C ASN A 323 -0.23 -3.18 -3.96
N ALA A 324 -0.57 -2.99 -5.22
CA ALA A 324 -1.04 -1.73 -5.77
C ALA A 324 -2.55 -1.75 -6.06
N ILE A 325 -3.07 -2.87 -6.55
CA ILE A 325 -4.51 -3.07 -6.82
C ILE A 325 -4.95 -4.39 -6.21
N GLN A 326 -6.08 -4.35 -5.49
CA GLN A 326 -6.74 -5.53 -4.92
C GLN A 326 -8.08 -5.79 -5.58
N ALA A 327 -8.43 -7.06 -5.67
CA ALA A 327 -9.63 -7.59 -6.31
C ALA A 327 -9.97 -8.98 -5.73
N GLY A 328 -10.93 -9.69 -6.35
CA GLY A 328 -11.39 -10.98 -5.84
C GLY A 328 -11.87 -10.89 -4.39
N LYS A 329 -11.50 -11.88 -3.57
CA LYS A 329 -11.88 -11.93 -2.14
C LYS A 329 -11.39 -10.76 -1.31
N HIS A 330 -10.31 -10.09 -1.72
CA HIS A 330 -9.79 -8.92 -1.00
C HIS A 330 -10.68 -7.68 -1.12
N THR A 331 -11.62 -7.68 -2.06
CA THR A 331 -12.57 -6.60 -2.28
C THR A 331 -13.98 -6.92 -1.81
N GLU A 332 -14.21 -8.12 -1.30
CA GLU A 332 -15.47 -8.51 -0.69
C GLU A 332 -15.63 -7.90 0.70
N TYR A 333 -16.82 -7.42 1.01
CA TYR A 333 -17.16 -6.87 2.32
C TYR A 333 -18.58 -7.25 2.75
N VAL A 334 -18.84 -7.12 4.04
CA VAL A 334 -20.18 -7.20 4.63
C VAL A 334 -20.47 -5.84 5.25
N ASP A 335 -21.56 -5.19 4.86
CA ASP A 335 -21.96 -3.91 5.44
C ASP A 335 -22.54 -4.05 6.86
N ALA A 336 -22.86 -2.92 7.50
CA ALA A 336 -23.36 -2.92 8.87
C ALA A 336 -24.73 -3.63 9.02
N GLU A 337 -25.46 -3.72 7.91
CA GLU A 337 -26.75 -4.38 7.78
C GLU A 337 -26.64 -5.88 7.45
N GLY A 338 -25.42 -6.40 7.27
CA GLY A 338 -25.15 -7.81 6.98
C GLY A 338 -25.21 -8.17 5.49
N ASN A 339 -25.35 -7.21 4.58
CA ASN A 339 -25.34 -7.48 3.15
C ASN A 339 -23.92 -7.64 2.64
N LYS A 340 -23.73 -8.62 1.77
CA LYS A 340 -22.46 -8.84 1.07
C LYS A 340 -22.33 -7.89 -0.12
N GLY A 341 -21.14 -7.31 -0.29
CA GLY A 341 -20.78 -6.47 -1.42
C GLY A 341 -19.36 -6.74 -1.90
N ASN A 342 -19.00 -6.14 -3.03
CA ASN A 342 -17.64 -6.19 -3.58
C ASN A 342 -17.28 -4.79 -4.12
N THR A 343 -16.12 -4.25 -3.74
CA THR A 343 -15.64 -2.93 -4.16
C THR A 343 -15.05 -2.91 -5.57
N SER A 344 -14.64 -4.06 -6.13
CA SER A 344 -14.12 -4.25 -7.49
C SER A 344 -14.72 -5.49 -8.18
N PRO A 345 -16.05 -5.53 -8.40
CA PRO A 345 -16.76 -6.73 -8.86
C PRO A 345 -16.36 -7.19 -10.28
N ASP A 346 -15.76 -6.30 -11.08
CA ASP A 346 -15.31 -6.60 -12.44
C ASP A 346 -13.91 -7.22 -12.48
N LEU A 347 -13.18 -7.25 -11.37
CA LEU A 347 -11.79 -7.69 -11.29
C LEU A 347 -11.70 -9.05 -10.58
N VAL A 348 -11.03 -10.01 -11.23
CA VAL A 348 -10.97 -11.39 -10.79
C VAL A 348 -9.63 -11.73 -10.12
N GLY A 349 -8.49 -11.39 -10.76
CA GLY A 349 -7.19 -11.70 -10.19
C GLY A 349 -6.99 -10.96 -8.86
N GLN A 350 -6.61 -11.65 -7.80
CA GLN A 350 -6.67 -11.11 -6.44
C GLN A 350 -5.77 -9.88 -6.20
N GLU A 351 -4.56 -9.85 -6.76
CA GLU A 351 -3.62 -8.76 -6.54
C GLU A 351 -2.80 -8.39 -7.78
N LYS A 352 -2.45 -7.10 -7.88
CA LYS A 352 -1.49 -6.58 -8.87
C LYS A 352 -0.43 -5.78 -8.15
N TRP A 353 0.81 -6.22 -8.29
CA TRP A 353 1.95 -5.64 -7.60
C TRP A 353 2.80 -4.77 -8.49
N ILE A 354 3.44 -3.81 -7.85
CA ILE A 354 4.56 -3.08 -8.44
C ILE A 354 5.83 -3.57 -7.78
N ILE A 355 6.77 -4.03 -8.60
CA ILE A 355 8.11 -4.43 -8.19
C ILE A 355 9.07 -3.37 -8.70
N LEU A 356 9.82 -2.75 -7.79
CA LEU A 356 10.80 -1.73 -8.12
C LEU A 356 12.19 -2.34 -8.03
N PHE A 357 13.06 -1.96 -8.97
CA PHE A 357 14.48 -2.24 -8.87
C PHE A 357 15.29 -0.97 -8.65
N PRO A 358 16.52 -1.11 -8.15
CA PRO A 358 17.38 0.01 -7.89
C PRO A 358 17.72 0.70 -9.21
N ARG A 359 17.81 2.03 -9.17
CA ARG A 359 18.23 2.79 -10.35
C ARG A 359 19.75 2.75 -10.45
N GLU A 360 20.29 2.54 -11.65
CA GLU A 360 21.74 2.54 -11.85
C GLU A 360 22.38 3.90 -11.54
N THR A 361 21.61 4.98 -11.71
CA THR A 361 22.01 6.37 -11.43
C THR A 361 22.00 6.73 -9.94
N GLU A 362 21.49 5.87 -9.06
CA GLU A 362 21.49 6.13 -7.62
C GLU A 362 22.89 6.01 -7.02
N GLU A 363 23.17 6.93 -6.08
CA GLU A 363 24.38 6.85 -5.27
C GLU A 363 24.47 5.47 -4.60
N PRO A 364 25.68 4.85 -4.53
CA PRO A 364 25.86 3.52 -3.96
C PRO A 364 25.26 3.36 -2.55
N ALA A 365 25.31 4.41 -1.72
CA ALA A 365 24.75 4.41 -0.37
C ALA A 365 23.21 4.42 -0.31
N ARG A 366 22.54 4.69 -1.44
CA ARG A 366 21.07 4.78 -1.58
C ARG A 366 20.50 3.74 -2.54
N ARG A 367 21.36 2.94 -3.18
CA ARG A 367 20.96 1.88 -4.12
C ARG A 367 20.41 0.67 -3.37
N GLY A 368 19.47 -0.04 -3.97
CA GLY A 368 18.87 -1.26 -3.43
C GLY A 368 17.48 -1.04 -2.87
N PHE A 369 17.08 -1.97 -2.02
CA PHE A 369 15.87 -1.93 -1.20
C PHE A 369 15.61 -0.56 -0.52
N PHE A 370 16.64 0.12 0.00
CA PHE A 370 16.47 1.43 0.65
C PHE A 370 16.03 2.54 -0.31
N GLY A 371 16.53 2.52 -1.55
CA GLY A 371 16.18 3.49 -2.59
C GLY A 371 14.75 3.27 -3.07
N THR A 372 14.39 2.01 -3.32
CA THR A 372 13.04 1.62 -3.77
C THR A 372 11.99 1.92 -2.70
N LEU A 373 12.26 1.68 -1.41
CA LEU A 373 11.34 2.05 -0.34
C LEU A 373 11.12 3.56 -0.20
N ARG A 374 12.15 4.39 -0.45
CA ARG A 374 12.04 5.84 -0.27
C ARG A 374 11.05 6.47 -1.24
N VAL A 375 11.03 6.01 -2.48
CA VAL A 375 10.15 6.54 -3.53
C VAL A 375 8.76 5.92 -3.48
N LEU A 376 8.65 4.68 -3.00
CA LEU A 376 7.44 3.87 -3.04
C LEU A 376 6.18 4.58 -2.50
N PRO A 377 6.13 5.18 -1.29
CA PRO A 377 4.91 5.83 -0.81
C PRO A 377 4.40 6.90 -1.77
N SER A 378 5.32 7.69 -2.30
CA SER A 378 4.99 8.79 -3.21
C SER A 378 4.65 8.32 -4.62
N LEU A 379 5.24 7.21 -5.06
CA LEU A 379 4.93 6.55 -6.32
C LEU A 379 3.54 5.91 -6.25
N GLN A 380 3.29 5.06 -5.25
CA GLN A 380 2.00 4.41 -5.04
C GLN A 380 0.87 5.45 -4.87
N SER A 381 1.12 6.57 -4.19
CA SER A 381 0.13 7.66 -4.06
C SER A 381 -0.23 8.29 -5.39
N GLN A 382 0.76 8.49 -6.25
CA GLN A 382 0.52 9.04 -7.57
C GLN A 382 -0.19 8.04 -8.47
N ILE A 383 0.15 6.76 -8.37
CA ILE A 383 -0.50 5.69 -9.14
C ILE A 383 -1.98 5.61 -8.81
N VAL A 384 -2.33 5.56 -7.52
CA VAL A 384 -3.73 5.56 -7.08
C VAL A 384 -4.44 6.85 -7.52
N ALA A 385 -3.79 8.01 -7.38
CA ALA A 385 -4.39 9.28 -7.82
C ALA A 385 -4.64 9.33 -9.33
N GLU A 386 -3.77 8.72 -10.15
CA GLU A 386 -3.97 8.65 -11.61
C GLU A 386 -5.06 7.67 -12.00
N ILE A 387 -5.16 6.51 -11.32
CA ILE A 387 -6.25 5.54 -11.47
C ILE A 387 -7.59 6.23 -11.20
N LEU A 388 -7.74 6.88 -10.04
CA LEU A 388 -8.98 7.52 -9.61
C LEU A 388 -9.34 8.77 -10.42
N ALA A 389 -8.38 9.39 -11.09
CA ALA A 389 -8.62 10.57 -11.92
C ALA A 389 -9.05 10.21 -13.36
N ARG A 390 -9.31 8.94 -13.66
CA ARG A 390 -9.85 8.51 -14.94
C ARG A 390 -11.37 8.56 -14.93
N GLU A 391 -11.93 9.10 -16.02
CA GLU A 391 -13.39 9.26 -16.16
C GLU A 391 -14.08 7.89 -16.05
N GLY A 392 -15.13 7.82 -15.22
CA GLY A 392 -15.88 6.60 -14.98
C GLY A 392 -15.33 5.68 -13.89
N VAL A 393 -14.13 5.94 -13.36
CA VAL A 393 -13.54 5.15 -12.25
C VAL A 393 -13.99 5.70 -10.90
N SER A 394 -14.60 4.86 -10.08
CA SER A 394 -14.93 5.14 -8.68
C SER A 394 -14.02 4.35 -7.75
N GLY A 395 -13.41 5.00 -6.76
CA GLY A 395 -12.55 4.33 -5.78
C GLY A 395 -13.33 3.59 -4.69
N GLY A 396 -12.88 2.38 -4.35
CA GLY A 396 -13.42 1.56 -3.25
C GLY A 396 -12.68 1.71 -1.92
N GLY A 397 -11.51 2.36 -1.91
CA GLY A 397 -10.70 2.59 -0.71
C GLY A 397 -9.36 1.84 -0.76
N ARG A 398 -8.78 1.64 0.42
CA ARG A 398 -7.60 0.78 0.62
C ARG A 398 -8.11 -0.48 1.31
N GLU A 399 -7.83 -1.63 0.72
CA GLU A 399 -8.28 -2.90 1.27
C GLU A 399 -7.27 -3.45 2.29
N ASN A 400 -7.50 -4.68 2.77
CA ASN A 400 -6.77 -5.35 3.86
C ASN A 400 -5.24 -5.47 3.68
N GLU A 401 -4.70 -5.23 2.49
CA GLU A 401 -3.26 -5.28 2.21
C GLU A 401 -2.70 -3.96 1.70
N GLY A 402 -3.49 -2.89 1.67
CA GLY A 402 -3.03 -1.55 1.33
C GLY A 402 -2.92 -1.28 -0.17
N GLY A 403 -3.36 -2.21 -1.02
CA GLY A 403 -3.67 -1.92 -2.41
C GLY A 403 -4.99 -1.16 -2.52
N CYS A 404 -5.18 -0.46 -3.64
CA CYS A 404 -6.44 0.21 -3.92
C CYS A 404 -7.45 -0.72 -4.59
N SER A 405 -8.73 -0.49 -4.31
CA SER A 405 -9.84 -1.09 -5.05
C SER A 405 -10.55 -0.01 -5.86
N PHE A 406 -11.10 -0.39 -7.02
CA PHE A 406 -11.82 0.54 -7.88
C PHE A 406 -12.79 -0.18 -8.80
N ASN A 407 -13.83 0.56 -9.21
CA ASN A 407 -14.90 0.08 -10.07
C ASN A 407 -15.17 1.07 -11.22
N GLY A 408 -15.91 0.65 -12.25
CA GLY A 408 -16.48 1.52 -13.28
C GLY A 408 -15.60 1.75 -14.52
N TYR A 409 -14.42 1.13 -14.56
CA TYR A 409 -13.48 1.22 -15.68
C TYR A 409 -13.92 0.44 -16.93
N GLY A 410 -14.65 -0.67 -16.75
CA GLY A 410 -15.04 -1.60 -17.83
C GLY A 410 -13.86 -2.41 -18.39
N GLY A 411 -14.07 -3.69 -18.70
CA GLY A 411 -13.05 -4.55 -19.35
C GLY A 411 -12.21 -5.44 -18.42
N GLY A 412 -12.50 -5.47 -17.12
CA GLY A 412 -11.92 -6.41 -16.15
C GLY A 412 -10.41 -6.24 -15.89
N ASP A 413 -9.75 -7.33 -15.50
CA ASP A 413 -8.35 -7.34 -15.04
C ASP A 413 -7.35 -6.72 -16.00
N GLU A 414 -7.49 -7.01 -17.30
CA GLU A 414 -6.56 -6.47 -18.29
C GLU A 414 -6.63 -4.96 -18.38
N ALA A 415 -7.85 -4.47 -18.30
CA ALA A 415 -8.18 -3.08 -18.41
C ALA A 415 -7.62 -2.34 -17.16
N ALA A 416 -7.75 -2.95 -15.97
CA ALA A 416 -7.15 -2.48 -14.73
C ALA A 416 -5.62 -2.50 -14.75
N ILE A 417 -4.99 -3.50 -15.38
CA ILE A 417 -3.53 -3.57 -15.54
C ILE A 417 -3.04 -2.52 -16.54
N ASP A 418 -3.74 -2.33 -17.67
CA ASP A 418 -3.44 -1.25 -18.61
C ASP A 418 -3.52 0.13 -17.94
N LEU A 419 -4.50 0.31 -17.04
CA LEU A 419 -4.60 1.50 -16.20
C LEU A 419 -3.43 1.62 -15.21
N LEU A 420 -3.10 0.54 -14.51
CA LEU A 420 -1.99 0.48 -13.55
C LEU A 420 -0.68 0.86 -14.22
N MET A 421 -0.37 0.27 -15.37
CA MET A 421 0.85 0.55 -16.12
C MET A 421 0.89 1.99 -16.61
N ALA A 422 -0.21 2.54 -17.12
CA ALA A 422 -0.28 3.93 -17.54
C ALA A 422 -0.06 4.89 -16.35
N ALA A 423 -0.70 4.60 -15.21
CA ALA A 423 -0.52 5.33 -13.97
C ALA A 423 0.91 5.22 -13.43
N ALA A 424 1.49 4.02 -13.46
CA ALA A 424 2.85 3.72 -13.02
C ALA A 424 3.88 4.43 -13.90
N ALA A 425 3.77 4.30 -15.23
CA ALA A 425 4.66 4.99 -16.17
C ALA A 425 4.65 6.50 -15.95
N LYS A 426 3.46 7.09 -15.75
CA LYS A 426 3.32 8.52 -15.47
C LYS A 426 3.92 8.95 -14.13
N ALA A 427 3.60 8.22 -13.06
CA ALA A 427 4.13 8.48 -11.73
C ALA A 427 5.65 8.27 -11.66
N GLY A 428 6.14 7.29 -12.42
CA GLY A 428 7.55 6.92 -12.53
C GLY A 428 8.42 8.00 -13.15
N ILE A 429 7.91 8.82 -14.09
CA ILE A 429 8.68 9.93 -14.70
C ILE A 429 9.29 10.84 -13.62
N LYS A 430 8.51 11.20 -12.59
CA LYS A 430 8.96 12.09 -11.51
C LYS A 430 10.05 11.47 -10.64
N HIS A 431 10.08 10.14 -10.55
CA HIS A 431 10.99 9.37 -9.71
C HIS A 431 12.09 8.68 -10.52
N GLU A 432 12.15 8.92 -11.83
CA GLU A 432 13.04 8.23 -12.78
C GLU A 432 12.87 6.70 -12.77
N TYR A 433 11.65 6.24 -12.49
CA TYR A 433 11.23 4.87 -12.65
C TYR A 433 10.52 4.67 -13.98
N ARG A 434 10.94 3.64 -14.73
CA ARG A 434 10.49 3.31 -16.06
C ARG A 434 9.99 1.88 -16.05
N TYR A 435 8.74 1.71 -16.44
CA TYR A 435 8.13 0.40 -16.60
C TYR A 435 8.95 -0.42 -17.61
N GLY A 436 9.36 -1.62 -17.23
CA GLY A 436 10.20 -2.49 -18.05
C GLY A 436 11.71 -2.36 -17.89
N GLU A 437 12.18 -1.31 -17.23
CA GLU A 437 13.60 -1.09 -16.96
C GLU A 437 13.93 -1.22 -15.48
N ASN A 438 13.20 -0.55 -14.59
CA ASN A 438 13.42 -0.58 -13.14
C ASN A 438 12.09 -0.59 -12.34
N MET A 439 10.97 -0.79 -13.04
CA MET A 439 9.64 -0.96 -12.46
C MET A 439 8.91 -2.03 -13.26
N PHE A 440 8.29 -2.97 -12.57
CA PHE A 440 7.73 -4.19 -13.15
C PHE A 440 6.41 -4.56 -12.51
N LEU A 441 5.68 -5.45 -13.18
CA LEU A 441 4.39 -5.95 -12.73
C LEU A 441 4.54 -7.36 -12.13
N GLY A 442 3.85 -7.64 -11.05
CA GLY A 442 3.55 -9.01 -10.62
C GLY A 442 2.04 -9.19 -10.49
N LEU A 443 1.54 -10.40 -10.70
CA LEU A 443 0.13 -10.75 -10.55
C LEU A 443 0.00 -11.91 -9.60
N ASP A 444 -1.02 -11.85 -8.75
CA ASP A 444 -1.54 -12.98 -8.00
C ASP A 444 -2.99 -13.16 -8.40
N ASN A 445 -3.28 -14.29 -9.03
CA ASN A 445 -4.61 -14.61 -9.51
C ASN A 445 -5.44 -15.33 -8.44
N ALA A 446 -4.80 -15.98 -7.45
CA ALA A 446 -5.43 -16.88 -6.50
C ALA A 446 -6.46 -17.79 -7.19
N ALA A 447 -6.05 -18.52 -8.24
CA ALA A 447 -6.97 -19.11 -9.21
C ALA A 447 -7.81 -20.31 -8.71
N ASP A 448 -7.87 -20.52 -7.41
CA ASP A 448 -8.58 -21.63 -6.76
C ASP A 448 -10.10 -21.50 -6.80
N ALA A 449 -10.78 -22.53 -6.25
CA ALA A 449 -12.25 -22.67 -6.23
C ALA A 449 -12.98 -21.48 -5.60
N ASP A 450 -12.25 -20.78 -4.75
CA ASP A 450 -12.71 -19.64 -4.00
C ASP A 450 -12.75 -18.33 -4.81
N ASN A 451 -12.11 -18.28 -5.99
CA ASN A 451 -11.98 -17.05 -6.77
C ASN A 451 -12.25 -17.26 -8.28
N MET A 452 -11.54 -18.20 -8.92
CA MET A 452 -11.59 -18.38 -10.38
C MET A 452 -12.09 -19.75 -10.82
N PHE A 453 -11.73 -20.81 -10.11
CA PHE A 453 -11.96 -22.17 -10.58
C PHE A 453 -13.34 -22.69 -10.19
N ASP A 454 -13.99 -23.41 -11.09
CA ASP A 454 -15.23 -24.13 -10.83
C ASP A 454 -14.90 -25.63 -10.75
N PRO A 455 -14.92 -26.26 -9.57
CA PRO A 455 -14.57 -27.68 -9.41
C PRO A 455 -15.48 -28.64 -10.17
N GLU A 456 -16.75 -28.27 -10.41
CA GLU A 456 -17.73 -29.12 -11.10
C GLU A 456 -17.46 -29.14 -12.61
N THR A 457 -17.25 -27.96 -13.19
CA THR A 457 -17.02 -27.83 -14.64
C THR A 457 -15.55 -27.92 -15.03
N ARG A 458 -14.63 -27.78 -14.07
CA ARG A 458 -13.17 -27.63 -14.26
C ARG A 458 -12.80 -26.50 -15.21
N LEU A 459 -13.56 -25.40 -15.16
CA LEU A 459 -13.32 -24.18 -15.92
C LEU A 459 -12.92 -23.03 -14.99
N TYR A 460 -12.17 -22.09 -15.53
CA TYR A 460 -11.73 -20.87 -14.87
C TYR A 460 -12.54 -19.68 -15.36
N ALA A 461 -13.04 -18.87 -14.43
CA ALA A 461 -13.65 -17.59 -14.72
C ALA A 461 -12.56 -16.52 -14.92
N TRP A 462 -12.49 -15.91 -16.10
CA TRP A 462 -11.61 -14.78 -16.39
C TRP A 462 -12.34 -13.76 -17.27
N GLN A 463 -12.49 -12.53 -16.77
CA GLN A 463 -13.18 -11.43 -17.47
C GLN A 463 -14.59 -11.81 -17.98
N GLY A 464 -15.37 -12.49 -17.14
CA GLY A 464 -16.72 -12.93 -17.49
C GLY A 464 -16.79 -14.08 -18.50
N ARG A 465 -15.65 -14.68 -18.88
CA ARG A 465 -15.58 -15.88 -19.71
C ARG A 465 -15.23 -17.09 -18.85
N LYS A 466 -15.78 -18.25 -19.21
CA LYS A 466 -15.31 -19.54 -18.70
C LYS A 466 -14.29 -20.11 -19.67
N MET A 467 -13.11 -20.44 -19.18
CA MET A 467 -11.98 -20.94 -19.96
C MET A 467 -11.51 -22.28 -19.38
N SER A 468 -11.14 -23.21 -20.24
CA SER A 468 -10.33 -24.37 -19.83
C SER A 468 -8.95 -23.91 -19.36
N GLY A 469 -8.24 -24.74 -18.59
CA GLY A 469 -6.86 -24.44 -18.20
C GLY A 469 -5.90 -24.27 -19.39
N ASP A 470 -6.16 -24.94 -20.52
CA ASP A 470 -5.39 -24.76 -21.75
C ASP A 470 -5.60 -23.37 -22.36
N GLU A 471 -6.86 -22.93 -22.47
CA GLU A 471 -7.21 -21.59 -22.96
C GLU A 471 -6.68 -20.50 -22.03
N LEU A 472 -6.76 -20.69 -20.72
CA LEU A 472 -6.22 -19.76 -19.74
C LEU A 472 -4.68 -19.72 -19.79
N CYS A 473 -4.00 -20.85 -20.00
CA CYS A 473 -2.55 -20.91 -20.21
C CYS A 473 -2.13 -20.12 -21.46
N ASP A 474 -2.81 -20.34 -22.59
CA ASP A 474 -2.55 -19.59 -23.81
C ASP A 474 -2.85 -18.09 -23.61
N ARG A 475 -3.90 -17.77 -22.85
CA ARG A 475 -4.20 -16.39 -22.45
C ARG A 475 -3.09 -15.77 -21.62
N TYR A 476 -2.56 -16.47 -20.61
CA TYR A 476 -1.44 -15.96 -19.81
C TYR A 476 -0.18 -15.70 -20.64
N VAL A 477 0.10 -16.55 -21.63
CA VAL A 477 1.19 -16.33 -22.57
C VAL A 477 0.94 -15.08 -23.42
N GLU A 478 -0.26 -14.88 -23.94
CA GLU A 478 -0.62 -13.64 -24.64
C GLU A 478 -0.48 -12.41 -23.74
N LEU A 479 -0.92 -12.50 -22.48
CA LEU A 479 -0.82 -11.41 -21.51
C LEU A 479 0.63 -11.10 -21.16
N PHE A 480 1.50 -12.10 -21.04
CA PHE A 480 2.94 -11.91 -20.91
C PHE A 480 3.50 -11.11 -22.09
N TYR A 481 3.14 -11.45 -23.32
CA TYR A 481 3.56 -10.68 -24.50
C TYR A 481 2.86 -9.32 -24.65
N LYS A 482 1.70 -9.11 -24.00
CA LYS A 482 1.02 -7.81 -23.94
C LYS A 482 1.68 -6.89 -22.90
N TRP A 483 1.98 -7.42 -21.71
CA TRP A 483 2.66 -6.71 -20.62
C TRP A 483 4.04 -7.31 -20.39
N THR A 484 4.88 -7.16 -21.40
CA THR A 484 6.25 -7.71 -21.59
C THR A 484 7.26 -7.38 -20.48
N HIS A 485 6.81 -6.74 -19.40
CA HIS A 485 7.55 -6.24 -18.26
C HIS A 485 6.97 -6.79 -16.93
N GLN A 486 6.28 -7.93 -17.00
CA GLN A 486 5.93 -8.73 -15.85
C GLN A 486 7.16 -9.49 -15.33
N LEU A 487 7.20 -9.72 -14.02
CA LEU A 487 8.25 -10.52 -13.36
C LEU A 487 7.71 -11.75 -12.64
N ALA A 488 6.45 -11.75 -12.25
CA ALA A 488 5.90 -12.82 -11.43
C ALA A 488 4.42 -13.05 -11.71
N PHE A 489 4.02 -14.33 -11.75
CA PHE A 489 2.66 -14.84 -11.60
C PHE A 489 2.61 -15.77 -10.39
N GLU A 490 1.71 -15.48 -9.46
CA GLU A 490 1.35 -16.31 -8.32
C GLU A 490 -0.02 -16.93 -8.57
N ASP A 491 -0.13 -18.21 -8.25
CA ASP A 491 -1.35 -19.03 -8.37
C ASP A 491 -2.14 -18.84 -9.67
N PRO A 492 -1.51 -19.03 -10.85
CA PRO A 492 -2.19 -18.93 -12.15
C PRO A 492 -3.28 -19.98 -12.38
N PHE A 493 -3.20 -21.15 -11.74
CA PHE A 493 -4.22 -22.20 -11.85
C PHE A 493 -4.53 -22.78 -10.47
N ALA A 494 -5.61 -23.56 -10.38
CA ALA A 494 -6.02 -24.14 -9.11
C ALA A 494 -4.97 -25.11 -8.55
N ALA A 495 -4.96 -25.24 -7.22
CA ALA A 495 -4.01 -26.02 -6.44
C ALA A 495 -4.06 -27.56 -6.62
N PRO A 496 -5.23 -28.21 -6.86
CA PRO A 496 -5.30 -29.67 -6.93
C PRO A 496 -4.36 -30.28 -7.98
N VAL A 497 -3.76 -31.44 -7.67
CA VAL A 497 -2.78 -32.14 -8.54
C VAL A 497 -3.33 -32.42 -9.95
N SER A 498 -4.65 -32.56 -10.09
CA SER A 498 -5.32 -32.75 -11.38
C SER A 498 -5.17 -31.56 -12.35
N GLU A 499 -4.80 -30.38 -11.83
CA GLU A 499 -4.58 -29.12 -12.56
C GLU A 499 -3.09 -28.82 -12.77
N TRP A 500 -2.16 -29.54 -12.13
CA TRP A 500 -0.70 -29.35 -12.25
C TRP A 500 -0.19 -29.43 -13.70
N LYS A 501 -0.89 -30.14 -14.58
CA LYS A 501 -0.57 -30.15 -16.01
C LYS A 501 -0.55 -28.75 -16.65
N PHE A 502 -1.41 -27.84 -16.20
CA PHE A 502 -1.48 -26.47 -16.73
C PHE A 502 -0.36 -25.59 -16.17
N TRP A 503 -0.06 -25.76 -14.88
CA TRP A 503 1.12 -25.19 -14.23
C TRP A 503 2.42 -25.57 -14.96
N ARG A 504 2.64 -26.87 -15.21
CA ARG A 504 3.81 -27.37 -15.97
C ARG A 504 3.89 -26.75 -17.35
N LYS A 505 2.79 -26.74 -18.10
CA LYS A 505 2.71 -26.12 -19.43
C LYS A 505 3.11 -24.64 -19.41
N LEU A 506 2.67 -23.89 -18.40
CA LEU A 506 3.04 -22.47 -18.25
C LEU A 506 4.51 -22.30 -17.85
N THR A 507 5.00 -23.10 -16.91
CA THR A 507 6.40 -23.09 -16.45
C THR A 507 7.37 -23.50 -17.56
N GLU A 508 7.02 -24.47 -18.41
CA GLU A 508 7.79 -24.82 -19.61
C GLU A 508 7.83 -23.66 -20.62
N LYS A 509 6.73 -22.92 -20.78
CA LYS A 509 6.63 -21.82 -21.75
C LYS A 509 7.30 -20.54 -21.28
N LEU A 510 7.29 -20.22 -19.99
CA LEU A 510 7.70 -18.89 -19.47
C LEU A 510 8.66 -18.95 -18.27
N GLY A 511 8.94 -20.12 -17.69
CA GLY A 511 9.67 -20.26 -16.41
C GLY A 511 11.14 -19.85 -16.44
N ASP A 512 11.73 -19.55 -17.59
CA ASP A 512 13.06 -18.97 -17.75
C ASP A 512 13.03 -17.43 -17.90
N ARG A 513 11.84 -16.84 -17.96
CA ARG A 513 11.58 -15.39 -18.16
C ARG A 513 10.67 -14.78 -17.10
N LEU A 514 9.95 -15.61 -16.35
CA LEU A 514 8.92 -15.19 -15.40
C LEU A 514 9.01 -16.08 -14.13
N LEU A 515 8.85 -15.48 -12.96
CA LEU A 515 8.62 -16.25 -11.73
C LEU A 515 7.20 -16.80 -11.76
N ILE A 516 7.08 -18.13 -11.70
CA ILE A 516 5.83 -18.84 -11.46
C ILE A 516 5.89 -19.26 -10.00
N ILE A 517 5.15 -18.53 -9.18
CA ILE A 517 5.14 -18.63 -7.72
C ILE A 517 3.98 -19.56 -7.33
N GLY A 518 4.28 -20.61 -6.58
CA GLY A 518 3.26 -21.40 -5.90
C GLY A 518 2.98 -20.88 -4.50
N ASP A 519 1.71 -20.69 -4.15
CA ASP A 519 1.22 -20.41 -2.80
C ASP A 519 0.22 -21.49 -2.35
N ASP A 520 -0.99 -21.52 -2.91
CA ASP A 520 -2.03 -22.47 -2.52
C ASP A 520 -1.71 -23.92 -2.96
N ASN A 521 -0.89 -24.10 -4.00
CA ASN A 521 -0.51 -25.44 -4.49
C ASN A 521 0.64 -26.09 -3.70
N VAL A 522 1.43 -25.31 -2.97
CA VAL A 522 2.62 -25.78 -2.23
C VAL A 522 2.49 -25.55 -0.72
N VAL A 523 1.64 -24.62 -0.30
CA VAL A 523 1.23 -24.32 1.08
C VAL A 523 2.37 -24.22 2.11
N THR A 524 3.53 -23.72 1.71
CA THR A 524 4.76 -23.73 2.53
C THR A 524 5.11 -25.14 3.07
N ASN A 525 4.67 -26.22 2.43
CA ASN A 525 4.91 -27.59 2.83
C ASN A 525 6.12 -28.17 2.09
N PRO A 526 7.22 -28.55 2.79
CA PRO A 526 8.43 -29.06 2.16
C PRO A 526 8.22 -30.24 1.21
N SER A 527 7.30 -31.15 1.53
CA SER A 527 7.05 -32.35 0.71
C SER A 527 6.22 -32.06 -0.52
N VAL A 528 5.22 -31.19 -0.40
CA VAL A 528 4.45 -30.74 -1.57
C VAL A 528 5.33 -29.91 -2.50
N ALA A 529 6.20 -29.06 -1.95
CA ALA A 529 7.19 -28.31 -2.72
C ALA A 529 8.16 -29.22 -3.48
N TYR A 530 8.66 -30.27 -2.84
CA TYR A 530 9.57 -31.22 -3.48
C TYR A 530 8.91 -31.88 -4.70
N GLU A 531 7.69 -32.40 -4.55
CA GLU A 531 6.96 -33.01 -5.67
C GLU A 531 6.61 -31.97 -6.75
N ALA A 532 6.18 -30.76 -6.37
CA ALA A 532 5.89 -29.68 -7.32
C ALA A 532 7.14 -29.27 -8.13
N LEU A 533 8.31 -29.21 -7.51
CA LEU A 533 9.57 -28.90 -8.20
C LEU A 533 10.05 -30.04 -9.10
N LYS A 534 9.91 -31.30 -8.65
CA LYS A 534 10.23 -32.50 -9.43
C LYS A 534 9.39 -32.58 -10.69
N GLU A 535 8.12 -32.19 -10.58
CA GLU A 535 7.18 -32.13 -11.70
C GLU A 535 7.29 -30.81 -12.50
N ASN A 536 8.18 -29.87 -12.14
CA ASN A 536 8.32 -28.57 -12.80
C ASN A 536 7.00 -27.74 -12.83
N VAL A 537 6.22 -27.83 -11.77
CA VAL A 537 4.95 -27.09 -11.59
C VAL A 537 5.20 -25.59 -11.44
N CYS A 538 6.22 -25.21 -10.65
CA CYS A 538 6.59 -23.83 -10.37
C CYS A 538 8.12 -23.66 -10.34
N ASN A 539 8.60 -22.42 -10.36
CA ASN A 539 10.03 -22.09 -10.23
C ASN A 539 10.36 -21.21 -9.02
N ALA A 540 9.33 -20.83 -8.26
CA ALA A 540 9.45 -20.16 -6.98
C ALA A 540 8.33 -20.57 -6.02
N GLY A 541 8.62 -20.56 -4.72
CA GLY A 541 7.64 -20.87 -3.67
C GLY A 541 7.40 -19.68 -2.75
N LEU A 542 6.13 -19.39 -2.47
CA LEU A 542 5.74 -18.44 -1.43
C LEU A 542 5.97 -19.06 -0.05
N ILE A 543 6.42 -18.26 0.91
CA ILE A 543 6.67 -18.69 2.29
C ILE A 543 5.78 -17.88 3.22
N LYS A 544 4.92 -18.61 3.93
CA LYS A 544 4.11 -18.10 5.04
C LYS A 544 4.42 -18.98 6.25
N LEU A 545 5.19 -18.48 7.22
CA LEU A 545 5.69 -19.29 8.34
C LEU A 545 4.56 -19.95 9.14
N ASN A 546 3.47 -19.23 9.36
CA ASN A 546 2.30 -19.76 10.05
C ASN A 546 1.44 -20.71 9.21
N GLN A 547 1.72 -20.88 7.91
CA GLN A 547 1.08 -21.90 7.08
C GLN A 547 1.66 -23.29 7.36
N VAL A 548 2.97 -23.37 7.63
CA VAL A 548 3.68 -24.61 7.99
C VAL A 548 3.80 -24.83 9.50
N GLY A 549 3.67 -23.76 10.29
CA GLY A 549 3.53 -23.84 11.75
C GLY A 549 4.82 -24.04 12.53
N SER A 550 6.01 -23.90 11.91
CA SER A 550 7.29 -24.03 12.63
C SER A 550 8.47 -23.43 11.85
N PHE A 551 9.55 -23.04 12.56
CA PHE A 551 10.73 -22.47 11.90
C PHE A 551 11.55 -23.54 11.18
N SER A 552 11.69 -24.74 11.74
CA SER A 552 12.46 -25.83 11.13
C SER A 552 11.83 -26.28 9.81
N GLN A 553 10.50 -26.41 9.75
CA GLN A 553 9.82 -26.80 8.51
C GLN A 553 9.81 -25.68 7.48
N ALA A 554 9.67 -24.41 7.91
CA ALA A 554 9.84 -23.26 7.00
C ALA A 554 11.25 -23.21 6.41
N TRP A 555 12.27 -23.55 7.21
CA TRP A 555 13.64 -23.69 6.73
C TRP A 555 13.81 -24.84 5.74
N MET A 556 13.26 -26.03 6.04
CA MET A 556 13.27 -27.16 5.11
C MET A 556 12.60 -26.80 3.78
N TYR A 557 11.47 -26.07 3.81
CA TYR A 557 10.80 -25.60 2.61
C TYR A 557 11.70 -24.66 1.78
N MET A 558 12.34 -23.69 2.44
CA MET A 558 13.34 -22.84 1.77
C MET A 558 14.45 -23.66 1.13
N GLU A 559 15.01 -24.63 1.86
CA GLU A 559 16.11 -25.45 1.38
C GLU A 559 15.71 -26.34 0.19
N VAL A 560 14.49 -26.88 0.16
CA VAL A 560 13.98 -27.64 -1.00
C VAL A 560 14.05 -26.79 -2.27
N PHE A 561 13.62 -25.52 -2.22
CA PHE A 561 13.74 -24.60 -3.35
C PHE A 561 15.20 -24.22 -3.62
N HIS A 562 15.94 -23.81 -2.60
CA HIS A 562 17.28 -23.23 -2.76
C HIS A 562 18.28 -24.25 -3.30
N SER A 563 18.25 -25.48 -2.78
CA SER A 563 19.11 -26.59 -3.25
C SER A 563 18.73 -27.10 -4.64
N ALA A 564 17.47 -26.93 -5.08
CA ALA A 564 17.03 -27.16 -6.46
C ALA A 564 17.41 -26.00 -7.42
N GLY A 565 18.09 -24.96 -6.94
CA GLY A 565 18.41 -23.77 -7.72
C GLY A 565 17.18 -22.92 -8.05
N ARG A 566 16.10 -23.05 -7.27
CA ARG A 566 14.83 -22.32 -7.40
C ARG A 566 14.72 -21.25 -6.31
N ASN A 567 13.78 -20.33 -6.50
CA ASN A 567 13.70 -19.13 -5.67
C ASN A 567 12.57 -19.23 -4.65
N THR A 568 12.60 -18.35 -3.66
CA THR A 568 11.49 -18.21 -2.72
C THR A 568 11.08 -16.76 -2.56
N VAL A 569 9.83 -16.56 -2.17
CA VAL A 569 9.24 -15.24 -1.91
C VAL A 569 8.66 -15.25 -0.51
N ILE A 570 9.08 -14.32 0.35
CA ILE A 570 8.50 -14.22 1.70
C ILE A 570 7.21 -13.42 1.60
N SER A 571 6.13 -13.95 2.17
CA SER A 571 4.83 -13.28 2.18
C SER A 571 4.37 -12.95 3.58
N HIS A 572 3.67 -11.82 3.68
CA HIS A 572 2.78 -11.52 4.78
C HIS A 572 1.48 -12.35 4.72
N ARG A 573 0.65 -12.23 5.75
CA ARG A 573 -0.75 -12.68 5.74
C ARG A 573 -1.69 -11.51 5.53
N SER A 574 -2.72 -11.71 4.70
CA SER A 574 -3.77 -10.74 4.39
C SER A 574 -4.43 -10.16 5.65
N THR A 575 -4.44 -10.95 6.74
CA THR A 575 -4.80 -10.48 8.08
C THR A 575 -3.56 -10.42 8.96
N GLN A 576 -3.09 -9.20 9.26
CA GLN A 576 -2.02 -8.98 10.22
C GLN A 576 -2.37 -7.82 11.14
N PRO A 577 -2.01 -7.90 12.42
CA PRO A 577 -2.21 -6.81 13.35
C PRO A 577 -1.56 -5.48 12.97
N ASP A 578 -2.20 -4.38 13.37
CA ASP A 578 -1.70 -3.01 13.24
C ASP A 578 -0.45 -2.72 14.08
N THR A 579 -0.20 -3.54 15.11
CA THR A 579 1.02 -3.49 15.90
C THR A 579 1.98 -4.57 15.43
N ILE A 580 3.21 -4.19 15.10
CA ILE A 580 4.28 -5.13 14.69
C ILE A 580 5.39 -5.17 15.75
N PRO A 581 5.15 -5.64 16.98
CA PRO A 581 6.25 -6.08 17.81
C PRO A 581 6.81 -7.36 17.16
N ASP A 582 7.94 -7.26 16.49
CA ASP A 582 8.72 -8.39 15.97
C ASP A 582 8.12 -9.23 14.80
N PRO A 583 8.43 -8.85 13.56
CA PRO A 583 7.92 -9.54 12.37
C PRO A 583 8.72 -10.79 11.99
N LEU A 584 8.06 -11.94 12.09
CA LEU A 584 8.55 -13.25 11.62
C LEU A 584 9.00 -13.21 10.16
N GLU A 585 8.25 -12.50 9.32
CA GLU A 585 8.50 -12.37 7.90
C GLU A 585 9.85 -11.71 7.64
N VAL A 586 10.20 -10.68 8.40
CA VAL A 586 11.51 -10.02 8.29
C VAL A 586 12.62 -10.94 8.77
N THR A 587 12.40 -11.65 9.89
CA THR A 587 13.36 -12.61 10.42
C THR A 587 13.67 -13.71 9.39
N ALA A 588 12.64 -14.28 8.78
CA ALA A 588 12.80 -15.29 7.73
C ALA A 588 13.39 -14.73 6.44
N THR A 589 13.01 -13.51 6.06
CA THR A 589 13.59 -12.83 4.91
C THR A 589 15.10 -12.72 5.04
N LEU A 590 15.59 -12.13 6.13
CA LEU A 590 17.04 -11.96 6.33
C LEU A 590 17.76 -13.30 6.47
N ALA A 591 17.15 -14.27 7.16
CA ALA A 591 17.72 -15.60 7.34
C ALA A 591 17.81 -16.42 6.04
N GLY A 592 16.87 -16.26 5.10
CA GLY A 592 16.84 -16.94 3.81
C GLY A 592 17.53 -16.19 2.66
N SER A 593 18.00 -14.96 2.92
CA SER A 593 18.60 -14.07 1.90
C SER A 593 20.14 -14.01 1.93
N PHE A 594 20.82 -14.84 2.72
CA PHE A 594 22.29 -14.84 2.77
C PHE A 594 22.88 -15.57 1.56
N ARG A 595 23.93 -15.05 0.92
CA ARG A 595 24.61 -15.74 -0.19
C ARG A 595 25.79 -16.60 0.31
N PRO A 596 26.22 -17.60 -0.48
CA PRO A 596 25.72 -18.00 -1.80
C PRO A 596 24.44 -18.84 -1.80
N GLN A 597 24.02 -19.42 -0.67
CA GLN A 597 22.95 -20.43 -0.63
C GLN A 597 21.53 -19.84 -0.74
N GLY A 598 21.29 -18.69 -0.13
CA GLY A 598 19.97 -18.06 -0.05
C GLY A 598 19.46 -17.54 -1.39
N ARG A 599 18.18 -17.82 -1.65
CA ARG A 599 17.47 -17.46 -2.88
C ARG A 599 16.09 -16.87 -2.61
N VAL A 600 15.94 -16.13 -1.51
CA VAL A 600 14.79 -15.22 -1.32
C VAL A 600 14.97 -14.01 -2.24
N VAL A 601 14.11 -13.89 -3.26
CA VAL A 601 14.26 -12.87 -4.32
C VAL A 601 13.25 -11.73 -4.21
N LEU A 602 12.11 -11.97 -3.58
CA LEU A 602 11.06 -10.97 -3.34
C LEU A 602 10.53 -11.05 -1.91
N ALA A 603 10.07 -9.90 -1.41
CA ALA A 603 9.29 -9.78 -0.19
C ALA A 603 7.92 -9.17 -0.51
N LYS A 604 6.86 -9.99 -0.49
CA LYS A 604 5.46 -9.60 -0.67
C LYS A 604 4.88 -9.21 0.69
N LEU A 605 5.11 -7.97 1.13
CA LEU A 605 4.69 -7.49 2.48
C LEU A 605 3.54 -6.47 2.42
N GLY A 606 2.76 -6.49 1.33
CA GLY A 606 1.62 -5.60 1.09
C GLY A 606 2.00 -4.22 0.55
N GLY A 607 1.02 -3.33 0.43
CA GLY A 607 1.16 -1.93 0.04
C GLY A 607 1.46 -1.03 1.23
N ILE A 608 2.33 -0.02 1.06
CA ILE A 608 2.88 0.83 2.15
C ILE A 608 1.87 1.78 2.80
N PHE A 609 0.60 1.66 2.42
CA PHE A 609 -0.46 2.54 2.86
C PHE A 609 -1.16 2.14 4.14
N LEU A 610 -1.00 0.88 4.55
CA LEU A 610 -1.41 0.43 5.87
C LEU A 610 -0.19 0.41 6.80
N ALA A 611 -0.40 0.80 8.05
CA ALA A 611 0.67 0.88 9.04
C ALA A 611 1.30 -0.50 9.31
N ASN A 612 0.49 -1.57 9.34
CA ASN A 612 0.97 -2.94 9.49
C ASN A 612 1.86 -3.41 8.32
N ARG A 613 1.66 -2.89 7.11
CA ARG A 613 2.50 -3.22 5.94
C ARG A 613 3.75 -2.36 5.89
N ALA A 614 3.58 -1.05 6.06
CA ALA A 614 4.68 -0.09 6.12
C ALA A 614 5.68 -0.44 7.23
N GLY A 615 5.19 -0.90 8.38
CA GLY A 615 6.02 -1.32 9.49
C GLY A 615 6.88 -2.54 9.17
N LEU A 616 6.43 -3.50 8.35
CA LEU A 616 7.26 -4.65 7.94
C LEU A 616 8.45 -4.20 7.09
N TYR A 617 8.20 -3.36 6.08
CA TYR A 617 9.27 -2.79 5.26
C TYR A 617 10.23 -1.92 6.09
N TYR A 618 9.70 -1.14 7.04
CA TYR A 618 10.50 -0.36 7.97
C TYR A 618 11.37 -1.24 8.87
N GLN A 619 10.84 -2.33 9.43
CA GLN A 619 11.62 -3.25 10.25
C GLN A 619 12.70 -3.94 9.43
N MET A 620 12.41 -4.33 8.18
CA MET A 620 13.43 -4.89 7.29
C MET A 620 14.55 -3.87 7.00
N GLN A 621 14.20 -2.62 6.71
CA GLN A 621 15.17 -1.53 6.55
C GLN A 621 16.00 -1.35 7.82
N LYS A 622 15.35 -1.26 8.99
CA LYS A 622 16.01 -1.07 10.27
C LYS A 622 16.97 -2.21 10.59
N SER A 623 16.54 -3.46 10.49
CA SER A 623 17.39 -4.62 10.75
C SER A 623 18.59 -4.68 9.82
N ALA A 624 18.43 -4.28 8.56
CA ALA A 624 19.55 -4.18 7.62
C ALA A 624 20.52 -3.04 7.97
N GLU A 625 20.02 -1.86 8.35
CA GLU A 625 20.87 -0.75 8.81
C GLU A 625 21.64 -1.10 10.10
N GLU A 626 20.96 -1.74 11.05
CA GLU A 626 21.56 -2.22 12.30
C GLU A 626 22.61 -3.31 12.04
N TRP A 627 22.37 -4.21 11.09
CA TRP A 627 23.36 -5.19 10.65
C TRP A 627 24.59 -4.51 10.03
N ARG A 628 24.37 -3.55 9.13
CA ARG A 628 25.43 -2.79 8.45
C ARG A 628 26.34 -2.04 9.42
N THR A 629 25.75 -1.42 10.43
CA THR A 629 26.44 -0.57 11.41
C THR A 629 26.99 -1.38 12.58
N GLY A 630 26.54 -2.61 12.74
CA GLY A 630 26.78 -3.41 13.95
C GLY A 630 25.92 -2.98 15.14
N ALA A 631 24.96 -2.06 14.98
CA ALA A 631 24.07 -1.64 16.05
C ALA A 631 23.13 -2.75 16.55
N ALA A 632 22.86 -3.77 15.72
CA ALA A 632 22.09 -4.96 16.13
C ALA A 632 22.86 -5.84 17.14
N ILE A 633 24.14 -5.57 17.35
CA ILE A 633 25.04 -6.38 18.14
C ILE A 633 25.09 -5.79 19.54
N THR A 634 24.19 -6.23 20.41
CA THR A 634 24.29 -5.91 21.83
C THR A 634 25.36 -6.79 22.48
N PRO A 635 26.05 -6.32 23.53
CA PRO A 635 26.75 -7.23 24.44
C PRO A 635 25.73 -8.27 24.91
N GLY A 636 26.03 -9.55 24.69
CA GLY A 636 25.18 -10.63 25.17
C GLY A 636 25.03 -10.57 26.68
N VAL A 637 23.89 -11.01 27.20
CA VAL A 637 23.67 -11.04 28.65
C VAL A 637 24.41 -12.19 29.35
N GLY A 638 25.01 -13.08 28.56
CA GLY A 638 25.78 -14.22 29.03
C GLY A 638 24.93 -15.46 29.31
N PRO A 639 25.57 -16.63 29.43
CA PRO A 639 24.87 -17.91 29.60
C PRO A 639 24.23 -18.07 30.98
N ASP A 640 24.75 -17.42 32.03
CA ASP A 640 24.33 -17.66 33.42
C ASP A 640 23.00 -17.01 33.80
N VAL A 641 22.49 -16.09 32.97
CA VAL A 641 21.18 -15.47 33.18
C VAL A 641 20.11 -16.54 33.12
N LYS A 642 19.26 -16.61 34.15
CA LYS A 642 18.23 -17.65 34.25
C LYS A 642 16.89 -17.21 33.68
N ILE A 643 16.18 -18.16 33.09
CA ILE A 643 14.76 -18.07 32.76
C ILE A 643 13.99 -18.14 34.09
N VAL A 644 13.28 -17.06 34.45
CA VAL A 644 12.47 -16.99 35.67
C VAL A 644 11.10 -17.59 35.42
N SER A 645 10.46 -17.21 34.32
CA SER A 645 9.11 -17.65 34.00
C SER A 645 8.85 -17.52 32.51
N ILE A 646 7.99 -18.39 31.97
CA ILE A 646 7.39 -18.24 30.64
C ILE A 646 5.88 -18.17 30.83
N ALA A 647 5.28 -17.09 30.33
CA ALA A 647 3.83 -16.89 30.35
C ALA A 647 3.32 -16.76 28.92
N ALA A 648 2.10 -17.22 28.66
CA ALA A 648 1.41 -17.01 27.40
C ALA A 648 -0.02 -16.51 27.65
N TYR A 649 -0.50 -15.61 26.79
CA TYR A 649 -1.80 -14.99 26.91
C TYR A 649 -2.34 -14.53 25.55
N PRO A 650 -3.67 -14.44 25.40
CA PRO A 650 -4.29 -13.77 24.26
C PRO A 650 -3.89 -12.30 24.23
N SER A 651 -3.45 -11.82 23.06
CA SER A 651 -3.09 -10.43 22.83
C SER A 651 -3.96 -9.82 21.75
N THR A 652 -4.46 -8.61 21.98
CA THR A 652 -5.15 -7.81 20.97
C THR A 652 -4.10 -7.11 20.12
N LEU A 653 -3.69 -7.74 19.03
CA LEU A 653 -2.60 -7.20 18.22
C LEU A 653 -3.07 -6.02 17.30
N GLY A 654 -4.36 -5.68 17.25
CA GLY A 654 -4.90 -4.54 16.51
C GLY A 654 -6.13 -4.93 15.66
N ALA A 655 -6.97 -3.96 15.28
CA ALA A 655 -8.23 -4.14 14.54
C ALA A 655 -9.21 -5.21 15.09
N GLY A 656 -9.19 -5.49 16.40
CA GLY A 656 -10.10 -6.46 17.03
C GLY A 656 -9.75 -7.94 16.76
N LYS A 657 -8.56 -8.24 16.23
CA LYS A 657 -8.09 -9.63 16.04
C LYS A 657 -7.15 -10.05 17.18
N TYR A 658 -7.37 -11.27 17.67
CA TYR A 658 -6.59 -11.86 18.74
C TYR A 658 -5.40 -12.64 18.17
N GLY A 659 -4.21 -12.49 18.75
CA GLY A 659 -3.04 -13.32 18.50
C GLY A 659 -2.53 -13.97 19.79
N LEU A 660 -1.62 -14.92 19.65
CA LEU A 660 -0.97 -15.60 20.77
C LEU A 660 0.32 -14.87 21.13
N MET A 661 0.44 -14.43 22.38
CA MET A 661 1.66 -13.77 22.87
C MET A 661 2.28 -14.61 23.98
N ALA A 662 3.59 -14.83 23.89
CA ALA A 662 4.39 -15.38 24.99
C ALA A 662 5.43 -14.37 25.48
N ALA A 663 5.74 -14.44 26.78
CA ALA A 663 6.73 -13.62 27.45
C ALA A 663 7.66 -14.51 28.29
N MET A 664 8.97 -14.31 28.16
CA MET A 664 10.01 -14.95 28.95
C MET A 664 10.67 -13.90 29.84
N ARG A 665 10.53 -14.05 31.15
CA ARG A 665 11.19 -13.17 32.13
C ARG A 665 12.54 -13.75 32.52
N LEU A 666 13.56 -12.91 32.58
CA LEU A 666 14.93 -13.29 32.91
C LEU A 666 15.34 -12.78 34.29
N SER A 667 16.32 -13.46 34.92
CA SER A 667 16.79 -13.16 36.29
C SER A 667 17.47 -11.79 36.43
N ASN A 668 17.89 -11.19 35.31
CA ASN A 668 18.45 -9.83 35.26
C ASN A 668 17.37 -8.75 35.05
N GLY A 669 16.09 -9.11 35.10
CA GLY A 669 14.96 -8.20 34.98
C GLY A 669 14.51 -7.93 33.54
N LEU A 670 15.22 -8.44 32.53
CA LEU A 670 14.78 -8.34 31.13
C LEU A 670 13.59 -9.25 30.85
N GLU A 671 12.79 -8.86 29.87
CA GLU A 671 11.67 -9.64 29.37
C GLU A 671 11.74 -9.73 27.85
N ILE A 672 11.64 -10.94 27.33
CA ILE A 672 11.57 -11.22 25.89
C ILE A 672 10.12 -11.54 25.56
N ILE A 673 9.57 -10.91 24.53
CA ILE A 673 8.20 -11.16 24.10
C ILE A 673 8.15 -11.72 22.68
N SER A 674 7.13 -12.54 22.40
CA SER A 674 6.91 -13.16 21.10
C SER A 674 5.43 -13.16 20.76
N PRO A 675 4.97 -12.23 19.89
CA PRO A 675 3.63 -12.26 19.37
C PRO A 675 3.60 -13.04 18.05
N ILE A 676 2.74 -14.06 17.98
CA ILE A 676 2.38 -14.73 16.74
C ILE A 676 0.98 -14.22 16.34
N PRO A 677 0.83 -13.63 15.14
CA PRO A 677 -0.47 -13.27 14.62
C PRO A 677 -1.39 -14.48 14.59
N GLY A 678 -2.56 -14.37 15.21
CA GLY A 678 -3.63 -15.34 14.97
C GLY A 678 -4.04 -15.26 13.51
N GLY A 679 -4.10 -16.41 12.84
CA GLY A 679 -4.61 -16.53 11.49
C GLY A 679 -5.65 -17.64 11.43
N LEU A 680 -6.42 -17.69 10.36
CA LEU A 680 -7.16 -18.90 10.01
C LEU A 680 -6.41 -19.51 8.83
N SER A 681 -5.81 -20.67 9.06
CA SER A 681 -5.45 -21.58 7.98
C SER A 681 -6.74 -22.21 7.46
N ARG A 682 -6.89 -22.24 6.14
CA ARG A 682 -8.12 -22.69 5.46
C ARG A 682 -7.86 -23.91 4.57
N GLY A 683 -6.60 -24.21 4.26
CA GLY A 683 -6.23 -25.32 3.39
C GLY A 683 -6.30 -26.69 4.06
N GLU A 684 -6.39 -27.75 3.25
CA GLU A 684 -6.30 -29.15 3.71
C GLU A 684 -4.90 -29.51 4.22
N ASN A 685 -3.87 -28.92 3.62
CA ASN A 685 -2.47 -29.25 3.89
C ASN A 685 -1.73 -28.17 4.71
N GLU A 686 -2.46 -27.25 5.32
CA GLU A 686 -1.95 -26.16 6.16
C GLU A 686 -2.07 -26.50 7.66
N THR A 687 -1.23 -25.89 8.49
CA THR A 687 -1.36 -26.03 9.95
C THR A 687 -2.56 -25.26 10.50
N ILE A 688 -3.39 -25.88 11.35
CA ILE A 688 -4.48 -25.15 12.03
C ILE A 688 -3.87 -24.26 13.10
N LEU A 689 -4.20 -22.99 12.99
CA LEU A 689 -3.85 -21.98 13.97
C LEU A 689 -4.90 -22.02 15.08
N LYS A 690 -4.45 -22.28 16.30
CA LYS A 690 -5.34 -22.37 17.45
C LYS A 690 -5.68 -20.97 17.91
N GLY A 691 -6.94 -20.75 18.27
CA GLY A 691 -7.34 -19.51 18.91
C GLY A 691 -6.45 -19.27 20.14
N PRO A 692 -6.08 -18.02 20.46
CA PRO A 692 -5.10 -17.75 21.51
C PRO A 692 -5.54 -18.22 22.90
N GLU A 693 -6.85 -18.38 23.13
CA GLU A 693 -7.41 -18.99 24.34
C GLU A 693 -7.04 -20.47 24.47
N GLU A 694 -7.01 -21.21 23.35
CA GLU A 694 -6.57 -22.61 23.31
C GLU A 694 -5.05 -22.73 23.24
N GLY A 695 -4.38 -21.80 22.55
CA GLY A 695 -2.93 -21.79 22.38
C GLY A 695 -2.15 -21.49 23.66
N ALA A 696 -2.61 -20.53 24.48
CA ALA A 696 -1.87 -20.11 25.68
C ALA A 696 -1.67 -21.22 26.73
N PRO A 697 -2.69 -22.06 27.07
CA PRO A 697 -2.49 -23.23 27.92
C PRO A 697 -1.45 -24.22 27.36
N LEU A 698 -1.46 -24.45 26.05
CA LEU A 698 -0.55 -25.40 25.40
C LEU A 698 0.91 -24.91 25.41
N VAL A 699 1.13 -23.60 25.26
CA VAL A 699 2.46 -22.99 25.43
C VAL A 699 2.97 -23.17 26.86
N ARG A 700 2.11 -22.97 27.86
CA ARG A 700 2.50 -23.18 29.27
C ARG A 700 2.86 -24.63 29.55
N GLU A 701 2.02 -25.57 29.11
CA GLU A 701 2.27 -27.00 29.26
C GLU A 701 3.58 -27.43 28.58
N ALA A 702 3.85 -26.92 27.37
CA ALA A 702 5.09 -27.19 26.66
C ALA A 702 6.31 -26.62 27.41
N ALA A 703 6.23 -25.37 27.90
CA ALA A 703 7.31 -24.77 28.69
C ALA A 703 7.58 -25.53 30.01
N GLU A 704 6.54 -26.03 30.67
CA GLU A 704 6.63 -26.84 31.89
C GLU A 704 7.25 -28.22 31.63
N ARG A 705 6.77 -28.94 30.61
CA ARG A 705 7.31 -30.26 30.22
C ARG A 705 8.77 -30.18 29.78
N LEU A 706 9.14 -29.11 29.09
CA LEU A 706 10.53 -28.84 28.71
C LEU A 706 11.39 -28.36 29.90
N GLY A 707 10.80 -28.07 31.06
CA GLY A 707 11.52 -27.64 32.26
C GLY A 707 12.29 -26.34 32.06
N LEU A 708 11.74 -25.39 31.30
CA LEU A 708 12.45 -24.17 30.90
C LEU A 708 12.68 -23.20 32.07
N ALA A 709 11.77 -23.13 33.04
CA ALA A 709 11.89 -22.24 34.19
C ALA A 709 13.03 -22.68 35.15
N GLY A 710 13.77 -21.71 35.67
CA GLY A 710 14.92 -21.91 36.56
C GLY A 710 16.24 -22.22 35.86
N ARG A 711 16.22 -22.48 34.55
CA ARG A 711 17.39 -22.86 33.76
C ARG A 711 18.19 -21.64 33.27
N PRO A 712 19.52 -21.74 33.19
CA PRO A 712 20.35 -20.70 32.57
C PRO A 712 20.13 -20.63 31.05
N LEU A 713 20.29 -19.46 30.42
CA LEU A 713 20.25 -19.32 28.96
C LEU A 713 21.31 -20.20 28.26
N GLY A 714 22.43 -20.45 28.95
CA GLY A 714 23.50 -21.34 28.50
C GLY A 714 23.08 -22.80 28.30
N SER A 715 21.98 -23.25 28.93
CA SER A 715 21.45 -24.60 28.71
C SER A 715 20.43 -24.66 27.57
N ILE A 716 20.17 -23.57 26.85
CA ILE A 716 19.37 -23.65 25.64
C ILE A 716 20.26 -24.27 24.55
N GLY A 717 19.98 -25.53 24.23
CA GLY A 717 20.61 -26.29 23.16
C GLY A 717 20.11 -25.89 21.76
N ASP A 718 19.95 -26.88 20.89
CA ASP A 718 19.44 -26.66 19.52
C ASP A 718 17.93 -26.40 19.55
N VAL A 719 17.52 -25.18 19.18
CA VAL A 719 16.11 -24.77 19.19
C VAL A 719 15.28 -25.60 18.22
N PHE A 720 15.84 -26.08 17.10
CA PHE A 720 15.08 -26.94 16.19
C PHE A 720 14.89 -28.35 16.76
N GLU A 721 15.80 -28.84 17.61
CA GLU A 721 15.56 -30.07 18.37
C GLU A 721 14.46 -29.91 19.41
N ILE A 722 14.44 -28.76 20.09
CA ILE A 722 13.34 -28.40 21.00
C ILE A 722 12.02 -28.31 20.23
N GLU A 723 12.04 -27.75 19.02
CA GLU A 723 10.86 -27.69 18.15
C GLU A 723 10.36 -29.09 17.76
N ARG A 724 11.27 -30.03 17.45
CA ARG A 724 10.91 -31.45 17.23
C ARG A 724 10.29 -32.10 18.46
N LEU A 725 10.78 -31.79 19.67
CA LEU A 725 10.16 -32.24 20.92
C LEU A 725 8.73 -31.69 21.09
N ILE A 726 8.50 -30.41 20.79
CA ILE A 726 7.16 -29.82 20.84
C ILE A 726 6.23 -30.53 19.85
N MET A 727 6.69 -30.82 18.63
CA MET A 727 5.92 -31.60 17.65
C MET A 727 5.64 -33.03 18.14
N THR A 728 6.59 -33.68 18.82
CA THR A 728 6.37 -35.00 19.45
C THR A 728 5.26 -34.94 20.49
N MET A 729 5.24 -33.89 21.32
CA MET A 729 4.18 -33.70 22.32
C MET A 729 2.80 -33.54 21.66
N ASP A 730 2.73 -32.88 20.50
CA ASP A 730 1.49 -32.78 19.73
C ASP A 730 1.06 -34.12 19.13
N VAL A 731 2.01 -34.95 18.67
CA VAL A 731 1.73 -36.34 18.25
C VAL A 731 1.18 -37.16 19.41
N GLU A 732 1.78 -37.07 20.61
CA GLU A 732 1.29 -37.75 21.82
C GLU A 732 -0.15 -37.35 22.16
N ARG A 733 -0.45 -36.05 22.13
CA ARG A 733 -1.81 -35.53 22.37
C ARG A 733 -2.80 -36.03 21.34
N ALA A 734 -2.42 -36.04 20.07
CA ALA A 734 -3.28 -36.52 18.99
C ALA A 734 -3.57 -38.02 19.12
N ARG A 735 -2.58 -38.84 19.52
CA ARG A 735 -2.77 -40.26 19.85
C ARG A 735 -3.68 -40.47 21.06
N ALA A 736 -3.48 -39.69 22.13
CA ALA A 736 -4.29 -39.79 23.34
C ALA A 736 -5.78 -39.46 23.09
N LYS A 737 -6.06 -38.59 22.11
CA LYS A 737 -7.43 -38.28 21.66
C LYS A 737 -7.99 -39.29 20.65
N GLY A 738 -7.25 -40.35 20.32
CA GLY A 738 -7.63 -41.35 19.33
C GLY A 738 -7.66 -40.82 17.90
N ILE A 739 -7.02 -39.67 17.63
CA ILE A 739 -7.04 -39.05 16.31
C ILE A 739 -5.94 -39.62 15.41
N LEU A 740 -4.75 -39.83 15.97
CA LEU A 740 -3.67 -40.54 15.28
C LEU A 740 -3.56 -41.99 15.78
N ARG A 741 -3.25 -42.90 14.86
CA ARG A 741 -2.95 -44.29 15.18
C ARG A 741 -1.55 -44.41 15.82
N PRO A 742 -1.23 -45.57 16.44
CA PRO A 742 0.15 -45.89 16.83
C PRO A 742 1.09 -45.86 15.62
N PHE A 743 2.31 -45.36 15.82
CA PHE A 743 3.30 -45.34 14.75
C PHE A 743 3.66 -46.75 14.30
N ALA A 744 3.71 -46.97 12.99
CA ALA A 744 4.28 -48.14 12.36
C ALA A 744 5.31 -47.69 11.31
N ASP A 745 6.44 -48.38 11.21
CA ASP A 745 7.57 -47.98 10.36
C ASP A 745 7.19 -47.83 8.87
N ALA A 746 6.19 -48.59 8.41
CA ALA A 746 5.70 -48.52 7.02
C ALA A 746 4.77 -47.32 6.74
N GLU A 747 4.32 -46.59 7.77
CA GLU A 747 3.26 -45.58 7.66
C GLU A 747 3.76 -44.13 7.72
N TRP A 748 5.06 -43.89 7.88
CA TRP A 748 5.59 -42.53 8.06
C TRP A 748 5.24 -41.58 6.89
N GLU A 749 5.19 -42.07 5.65
CA GLU A 749 4.75 -41.29 4.49
C GLU A 749 3.28 -40.89 4.59
N ALA A 750 2.44 -41.80 5.08
CA ALA A 750 1.02 -41.55 5.30
C ALA A 750 0.81 -40.49 6.40
N TYR A 751 1.59 -40.52 7.49
CA TYR A 751 1.47 -39.55 8.58
C TYR A 751 1.81 -38.11 8.17
N GLU A 752 2.72 -37.93 7.22
CA GLU A 752 3.06 -36.59 6.72
C GLU A 752 2.05 -36.07 5.70
N MET A 753 1.55 -36.96 4.84
CA MET A 753 0.54 -36.64 3.82
C MET A 753 -0.88 -36.56 4.40
N GLU A 754 -1.10 -37.06 5.61
CA GLU A 754 -2.35 -36.88 6.31
C GLU A 754 -2.50 -35.39 6.65
N ALA A 755 -3.27 -34.67 5.83
CA ALA A 755 -3.81 -33.34 6.09
C ALA A 755 -4.21 -33.16 7.57
N GLY A 756 -4.73 -34.22 8.18
CA GLY A 756 -4.99 -34.33 9.61
C GLY A 756 -3.79 -34.01 10.49
N PHE A 757 -2.61 -34.59 10.29
CA PHE A 757 -1.43 -34.37 11.14
C PHE A 757 -1.09 -32.88 11.24
N LYS A 758 -0.88 -32.19 10.11
CA LYS A 758 -0.53 -30.76 10.06
C LYS A 758 -1.61 -29.88 10.68
N ARG A 759 -2.88 -30.22 10.45
CA ARG A 759 -4.03 -29.57 11.08
C ARG A 759 -4.12 -29.79 12.60
N MET A 760 -3.35 -30.70 13.19
CA MET A 760 -3.45 -31.06 14.60
C MET A 760 -2.25 -30.66 15.45
N ILE A 761 -1.08 -30.46 14.83
CA ILE A 761 0.09 -29.85 15.49
C ILE A 761 -0.27 -28.40 15.79
N GLY A 762 -0.11 -27.95 17.03
CA GLY A 762 -0.36 -26.56 17.39
C GLY A 762 0.73 -25.67 16.83
N GLY A 763 0.72 -25.38 15.53
CA GLY A 763 1.79 -24.63 14.86
C GLY A 763 2.06 -23.28 15.51
N ASP A 764 1.04 -22.62 16.04
CA ASP A 764 1.22 -21.40 16.82
C ASP A 764 2.03 -21.62 18.10
N VAL A 765 1.89 -22.77 18.77
CA VAL A 765 2.63 -23.11 19.98
C VAL A 765 4.12 -23.30 19.65
N ALA A 766 4.42 -24.07 18.60
CA ALA A 766 5.78 -24.28 18.13
C ALA A 766 6.42 -22.97 17.67
N LEU A 767 5.77 -22.20 16.79
CA LEU A 767 6.26 -20.90 16.35
C LEU A 767 6.47 -19.93 17.52
N THR A 768 5.52 -19.86 18.46
CA THR A 768 5.61 -18.95 19.62
C THR A 768 6.80 -19.28 20.49
N LEU A 769 6.96 -20.55 20.88
CA LEU A 769 8.08 -20.97 21.73
C LEU A 769 9.42 -20.90 21.00
N SER A 770 9.49 -21.35 19.75
CA SER A 770 10.72 -21.29 18.95
C SER A 770 11.17 -19.86 18.73
N GLN A 771 10.28 -18.91 18.41
CA GLN A 771 10.63 -17.50 18.26
C GLN A 771 11.16 -16.93 19.59
N LEU A 772 10.53 -17.29 20.72
CA LEU A 772 10.96 -16.88 22.05
C LEU A 772 12.37 -17.42 22.39
N LEU A 773 12.62 -18.69 22.08
CA LEU A 773 13.92 -19.35 22.29
C LEU A 773 15.00 -18.81 21.35
N ILE A 774 14.69 -18.59 20.07
CA ILE A 774 15.60 -17.96 19.11
C ILE A 774 16.05 -16.58 19.63
N LYS A 775 15.12 -15.77 20.13
CA LYS A 775 15.44 -14.47 20.75
C LYS A 775 16.27 -14.61 22.02
N ALA A 776 15.98 -15.61 22.86
CA ALA A 776 16.74 -15.87 24.07
C ALA A 776 18.20 -16.24 23.76
N VAL A 777 18.42 -17.09 22.75
CA VAL A 777 19.75 -17.41 22.22
C VAL A 777 20.42 -16.17 21.62
N ALA A 778 19.66 -15.38 20.84
CA ALA A 778 20.18 -14.14 20.27
C ALA A 778 20.65 -13.16 21.37
N LEU A 779 19.86 -12.99 22.43
CA LEU A 779 20.20 -12.14 23.57
C LEU A 779 21.37 -12.71 24.39
N ARG A 780 21.43 -14.02 24.58
CA ARG A 780 22.54 -14.71 25.27
C ARG A 780 23.87 -14.41 24.59
N ASP A 781 23.90 -14.54 23.26
CA ASP A 781 25.12 -14.51 22.46
C ASP A 781 25.42 -13.13 21.85
N GLY A 782 24.52 -12.16 22.02
CA GLY A 782 24.64 -10.84 21.42
C GLY A 782 24.57 -10.89 19.90
N LEU A 783 23.60 -11.66 19.38
CA LEU A 783 23.35 -11.89 17.96
C LEU A 783 21.96 -11.37 17.58
N PRO A 784 21.73 -11.02 16.29
CA PRO A 784 20.38 -10.75 15.82
C PRO A 784 19.58 -12.07 15.66
N PRO A 785 18.25 -12.08 15.94
CA PRO A 785 17.42 -13.29 15.88
C PRO A 785 17.45 -14.02 14.53
N TRP A 786 17.48 -13.29 13.41
CA TRP A 786 17.52 -13.89 12.07
C TRP A 786 18.82 -14.66 11.81
N LEU A 787 19.94 -14.25 12.42
CA LEU A 787 21.21 -14.96 12.27
C LEU A 787 21.21 -16.25 13.08
N VAL A 788 20.57 -16.24 14.26
CA VAL A 788 20.33 -17.45 15.04
C VAL A 788 19.46 -18.43 14.25
N TYR A 789 18.33 -17.96 13.69
CA TYR A 789 17.46 -18.80 12.84
C TYR A 789 18.22 -19.41 11.66
N ARG A 790 19.02 -18.61 10.94
CA ARG A 790 19.89 -19.08 9.86
C ARG A 790 20.86 -20.17 10.32
N ASN A 791 21.55 -19.94 11.44
CA ASN A 791 22.57 -20.87 11.91
C ASN A 791 21.96 -22.21 12.36
N LEU A 792 20.77 -22.17 12.98
CA LEU A 792 19.99 -23.37 13.30
C LEU A 792 19.60 -24.12 12.02
N GLY A 793 19.14 -23.41 11.00
CA GLY A 793 18.85 -23.96 9.69
C GLY A 793 20.03 -24.66 9.01
N LEU A 794 21.20 -24.03 9.00
CA LEU A 794 22.41 -24.63 8.46
C LEU A 794 22.87 -25.85 9.27
N ALA A 795 22.73 -25.81 10.59
CA ALA A 795 23.01 -26.95 11.45
C ALA A 795 22.05 -28.12 11.14
N LEU A 796 20.77 -27.83 10.96
CA LEU A 796 19.76 -28.80 10.54
C LEU A 796 20.14 -29.42 9.19
N ASN A 797 20.41 -28.61 8.17
CA ASN A 797 20.80 -29.09 6.84
C ASN A 797 22.00 -30.04 6.92
N LYS A 798 23.03 -29.67 7.69
CA LYS A 798 24.21 -30.51 7.91
C LYS A 798 23.86 -31.82 8.61
N LYS A 799 22.96 -31.78 9.60
CA LYS A 799 22.56 -32.93 10.41
C LYS A 799 21.80 -33.98 9.60
N ILE A 800 20.88 -33.55 8.75
CA ILE A 800 20.02 -34.45 7.96
C ILE A 800 20.52 -34.66 6.51
N GLY A 801 21.65 -34.06 6.14
CA GLY A 801 22.17 -34.13 4.77
C GLY A 801 21.22 -33.51 3.74
N MET A 802 20.59 -32.39 4.10
CA MET A 802 19.53 -31.77 3.31
C MET A 802 20.05 -31.30 1.95
N SER A 803 19.41 -31.78 0.88
CA SER A 803 19.53 -31.30 -0.49
C SER A 803 18.28 -31.73 -1.25
N PHE A 804 18.05 -31.19 -2.45
CA PHE A 804 16.91 -31.59 -3.27
C PHE A 804 16.97 -33.09 -3.59
N ASP A 805 18.11 -33.59 -4.05
CA ASP A 805 18.28 -35.01 -4.45
C ASP A 805 18.16 -35.98 -3.27
N ASN A 806 18.55 -35.55 -2.07
CA ASN A 806 18.46 -36.35 -0.84
C ASN A 806 17.21 -36.04 -0.01
N TYR A 807 16.27 -35.24 -0.52
CA TYR A 807 15.13 -34.76 0.26
C TYR A 807 14.31 -35.90 0.89
N PRO A 808 13.98 -37.01 0.19
CA PRO A 808 13.22 -38.11 0.80
C PRO A 808 13.87 -38.70 2.05
N GLU A 809 15.20 -38.86 2.05
CA GLU A 809 15.94 -39.38 3.21
C GLU A 809 16.11 -38.33 4.30
N ALA A 810 16.44 -37.08 3.93
CA ALA A 810 16.54 -35.96 4.86
C ALA A 810 15.22 -35.72 5.62
N ARG A 811 14.11 -35.77 4.89
CA ARG A 811 12.73 -35.73 5.39
C ARG A 811 12.48 -36.85 6.40
N ARG A 812 12.88 -38.08 6.09
CA ARG A 812 12.78 -39.22 7.01
C ARG A 812 13.56 -38.98 8.31
N LEU A 813 14.83 -38.58 8.22
CA LEU A 813 15.67 -38.26 9.38
C LEU A 813 15.10 -37.13 10.26
N PHE A 814 14.34 -36.22 9.66
CA PHE A 814 13.66 -35.15 10.37
C PHE A 814 12.42 -35.64 11.12
N TYR A 815 11.49 -36.32 10.41
CA TYR A 815 10.15 -36.65 10.91
C TYR A 815 10.04 -37.97 11.67
N GLU A 816 10.82 -39.00 11.32
CA GLU A 816 10.75 -40.31 11.97
C GLU A 816 10.91 -40.24 13.51
N PRO A 817 11.88 -39.47 14.06
CA PRO A 817 11.99 -39.33 15.52
C PRO A 817 10.79 -38.64 16.18
N ILE A 818 10.10 -37.76 15.46
CA ILE A 818 8.91 -37.05 15.95
C ILE A 818 7.77 -38.05 16.11
N PHE A 819 7.53 -38.87 15.09
CA PHE A 819 6.45 -39.85 15.12
C PHE A 819 6.75 -41.04 16.04
N ALA A 820 8.00 -41.50 16.10
CA ALA A 820 8.43 -42.57 17.00
C ALA A 820 8.46 -42.14 18.48
N GLY A 821 8.39 -40.83 18.76
CA GLY A 821 8.52 -40.32 20.12
C GLY A 821 9.95 -40.38 20.67
N THR A 822 10.94 -40.46 19.79
CA THR A 822 12.37 -40.63 20.13
C THR A 822 13.19 -39.36 19.92
N ALA A 823 12.56 -38.25 19.54
CA ALA A 823 13.23 -36.96 19.46
C ALA A 823 13.92 -36.61 20.80
N GLY A 824 15.19 -36.21 20.74
CA GLY A 824 15.80 -35.36 21.78
C GLY A 824 16.12 -35.98 23.15
N ALA A 825 16.70 -37.18 23.24
CA ALA A 825 17.20 -37.74 24.52
C ALA A 825 18.20 -36.83 25.30
N GLY A 826 18.71 -35.76 24.68
CA GLY A 826 19.51 -34.72 25.32
C GLY A 826 19.36 -33.33 24.70
N ALA A 827 18.23 -32.97 24.06
CA ALA A 827 18.10 -31.71 23.30
C ALA A 827 18.29 -30.41 24.11
N PHE A 828 18.21 -30.51 25.44
CA PHE A 828 18.41 -29.41 26.39
C PHE A 828 19.81 -29.41 27.03
N LEU A 829 20.67 -30.38 26.71
CA LEU A 829 22.05 -30.52 27.16
C LEU A 829 23.00 -30.45 25.95
#